data_AF-A0A6B2KY78-F1
#
_entry.id   AF-A0A6B2KY78-F1
#
_cell.length_a   1.000
_cell.length_b   1.000
_cell.length_c   1.000
_cell.angle_alpha   90.00
_cell.angle_beta   90.00
_cell.angle_gamma   90.00
#
_symmetry.space_group_name_H-M   'P 1'
#
loop_
_entity.id
_entity.type
_entity.pdbx_description
1 polymer ?
#
loop_
_entity_poly.entity_id
_entity_poly.type
_entity_poly.pdbx_seq_one_letter_code
_entity_poly.pdbx_strand_id
1 'polypeptide(L)'
;MRRTVSDKTADEYFKQDTYSTFSSAPPVLLNVSSSNAAPKMSTEYGDIPVSAPVAPVASSEYGDIPLGAPPPAPLPTNDPTFDLNNRFQSVAEKLFSLTANADAETMWKLNVEFVKVSRDFLHVAQTVSKVIISEVYVEESKRTIKPEKLSGIIGGVKYLVHSVLFKFAIYHQRNDAEQLTVIEASKIAGHELKSLAHLWECKSGVCLPLQCIIDYLGFRMVAMLYLPIKNEVTLKVGSSDGGKTYLCANESLMNKMTKIGKTYLCANESLMNKMTKIGKKLNLAGHKFLGQEIFVPFDLEGHLGKDGKEYLLDFSRLFPPVPLTPGCKFGNLYRLFRPEFVRNYPKPMCSDGYAPLMREQTHHHDVLQEAFKSLMEEAIPFASTILDDLSAAVIKKGMVLPGNFVWHPSRTLHELGINLRYMGNVYSHCKTPEARTLLLIEMAARSIKQDLRQKIRAKMEKEKFPLENEYIILLVSELNSRIFLPDTKVWDEIGREMKKYFDFPEGSFPSRVNEEIFNFVFHLDPRYENDFPDSKFGNLLLFDRIRQMMAFKVNKAFLQRIYSGIAKQLKVVVVTGVGQKIKHMNIISHAEGWLLRNDDPHLALKRFDTARESSPLNKFTLRNVATMTVELERKKQREFDDDFIKYVEYLFKLAIVDDQYSDTHSLYQYGKFLLIAGKYDKAEEYLVQSIEAYPEHKEAWHSLMECLNAQKKPYSRFLDFYESIKK
;
A
#
# COMPACT_ATOMS: atom_id res chain seq x y z
N MET A 1 20.43 20.56 -10.97
CA MET A 1 20.25 22.01 -11.25
C MET A 1 18.98 22.53 -10.60
N ARG A 2 19.10 23.45 -9.63
CA ARG A 2 18.20 24.61 -9.40
C ARG A 2 18.74 25.40 -8.20
N ARG A 3 19.83 26.12 -8.44
CA ARG A 3 20.07 27.43 -7.81
C ARG A 3 20.29 28.40 -8.97
N THR A 4 19.65 29.56 -8.86
CA THR A 4 19.74 30.76 -9.71
C THR A 4 19.31 30.63 -11.18
N VAL A 5 18.01 30.79 -11.47
CA VAL A 5 17.47 31.67 -12.54
C VAL A 5 16.08 32.13 -12.10
N SER A 6 15.80 33.40 -12.38
CA SER A 6 14.66 34.25 -12.02
C SER A 6 13.27 33.73 -12.39
N ASP A 7 12.28 34.33 -11.73
CA ASP A 7 10.84 34.33 -11.96
C ASP A 7 10.34 33.94 -13.37
N LYS A 8 9.22 33.19 -13.37
CA LYS A 8 8.42 32.63 -14.48
C LYS A 8 8.89 31.26 -14.96
N THR A 9 8.17 30.19 -14.63
CA THR A 9 8.03 28.92 -15.41
C THR A 9 7.30 27.78 -14.65
N ALA A 10 6.30 28.06 -13.81
CA ALA A 10 5.35 27.02 -13.33
C ALA A 10 3.98 27.08 -14.03
N ASP A 11 3.59 28.25 -14.55
CA ASP A 11 2.25 28.49 -15.13
C ASP A 11 2.11 28.26 -16.65
N GLU A 12 3.21 27.99 -17.38
CA GLU A 12 3.17 27.97 -18.86
C GLU A 12 3.03 26.59 -19.51
N TYR A 13 3.17 25.47 -18.79
CA TYR A 13 3.12 24.13 -19.41
C TYR A 13 1.72 23.48 -19.46
N PHE A 14 0.68 24.12 -18.90
CA PHE A 14 -0.71 23.60 -18.90
C PHE A 14 -1.73 24.49 -19.63
N LYS A 15 -1.27 25.48 -20.42
CA LYS A 15 -2.16 26.46 -21.09
C LYS A 15 -2.24 26.37 -22.63
N GLN A 16 -1.71 25.35 -23.27
CA GLN A 16 -1.91 25.14 -24.71
C GLN A 16 -2.42 23.73 -25.00
N ASP A 17 -3.74 23.58 -24.95
CA ASP A 17 -4.55 23.24 -26.13
C ASP A 17 -6.03 23.21 -25.73
N THR A 18 -6.72 24.28 -26.10
CA THR A 18 -8.17 24.43 -25.96
C THR A 18 -8.89 23.45 -26.88
N TYR A 19 -9.73 22.59 -26.30
CA TYR A 19 -10.68 21.75 -27.00
C TYR A 19 -11.66 22.61 -27.81
N SER A 20 -11.62 22.49 -29.15
CA SER A 20 -12.70 22.96 -30.00
C SER A 20 -13.87 21.98 -29.95
N THR A 21 -15.03 22.51 -29.60
CA THR A 21 -16.35 21.87 -29.63
C THR A 21 -16.78 21.50 -31.04
N PHE A 22 -17.31 20.31 -31.29
CA PHE A 22 -18.32 20.11 -32.34
C PHE A 22 -19.34 19.00 -32.02
N SER A 23 -20.59 19.35 -32.34
CA SER A 23 -21.87 18.66 -32.14
C SER A 23 -22.42 18.18 -33.51
N SER A 24 -23.25 17.12 -33.49
CA SER A 24 -24.33 16.71 -34.44
C SER A 24 -23.93 16.41 -35.91
N ALA A 25 -24.44 15.43 -36.69
CA ALA A 25 -25.52 14.41 -36.67
C ALA A 25 -25.34 13.50 -37.96
N PRO A 26 -26.17 12.44 -38.22
CA PRO A 26 -25.87 11.26 -39.08
C PRO A 26 -26.57 11.31 -40.48
N PRO A 27 -26.92 10.21 -41.22
CA PRO A 27 -26.38 8.84 -41.46
C PRO A 27 -26.19 8.49 -42.98
N VAL A 28 -25.51 7.38 -43.35
CA VAL A 28 -25.87 6.61 -44.59
C VAL A 28 -25.64 5.10 -44.40
N LEU A 29 -26.68 4.34 -44.73
CA LEU A 29 -26.82 2.89 -44.81
C LEU A 29 -25.92 2.24 -45.88
N LEU A 30 -25.50 0.99 -45.64
CA LEU A 30 -25.56 -0.09 -46.65
C LEU A 30 -25.58 -1.46 -45.96
N ASN A 31 -26.74 -2.12 -46.07
CA ASN A 31 -26.92 -3.55 -45.87
C ASN A 31 -26.17 -4.34 -46.96
N VAL A 32 -25.81 -5.60 -46.69
CA VAL A 32 -26.41 -6.81 -47.32
C VAL A 32 -25.62 -8.09 -46.97
N SER A 33 -26.36 -9.03 -46.34
CA SER A 33 -26.35 -10.52 -46.40
C SER A 33 -25.12 -11.35 -45.96
N SER A 34 -25.24 -12.17 -44.90
CA SER A 34 -25.57 -13.64 -44.88
C SER A 34 -24.37 -14.54 -45.25
N SER A 35 -23.96 -15.56 -44.48
CA SER A 35 -24.73 -16.74 -44.07
C SER A 35 -23.84 -17.71 -43.24
N ASN A 36 -24.48 -18.50 -42.35
CA ASN A 36 -24.32 -19.95 -42.03
C ASN A 36 -22.97 -20.65 -42.36
N ALA A 37 -22.40 -21.60 -41.62
CA ALA A 37 -22.87 -22.57 -40.64
C ALA A 37 -21.65 -23.20 -39.92
N ALA A 38 -21.87 -23.80 -38.76
CA ALA A 38 -20.95 -24.73 -38.09
C ALA A 38 -20.87 -26.10 -38.80
N PRO A 39 -19.83 -26.90 -38.52
CA PRO A 39 -20.09 -28.31 -38.23
C PRO A 39 -19.33 -28.87 -37.01
N LYS A 40 -20.01 -29.78 -36.31
CA LYS A 40 -19.50 -30.76 -35.34
C LYS A 40 -19.08 -32.05 -36.06
N MET A 41 -18.07 -32.76 -35.57
CA MET A 41 -17.89 -34.24 -35.59
C MET A 41 -16.57 -34.58 -34.86
N SER A 42 -16.59 -35.23 -33.68
CA SER A 42 -16.64 -36.67 -33.37
C SER A 42 -15.30 -37.45 -33.51
N THR A 43 -14.76 -37.79 -32.33
CA THR A 43 -13.92 -38.93 -31.88
C THR A 43 -13.43 -40.00 -32.88
N GLU A 44 -12.14 -40.38 -32.79
CA GLU A 44 -11.68 -41.71 -32.30
C GLU A 44 -10.12 -41.86 -32.24
N TYR A 45 -9.70 -42.88 -31.49
CA TYR A 45 -8.41 -43.18 -30.86
C TYR A 45 -7.27 -43.68 -31.77
N GLY A 46 -6.02 -43.57 -31.27
CA GLY A 46 -4.86 -44.34 -31.74
C GLY A 46 -3.59 -44.10 -30.89
N ASP A 47 -3.24 -45.05 -30.03
CA ASP A 47 -2.02 -45.16 -29.20
C ASP A 47 -0.74 -45.35 -30.02
N ILE A 48 0.44 -44.82 -29.58
CA ILE A 48 1.76 -45.49 -29.25
C ILE A 48 2.71 -44.42 -28.57
N PRO A 49 3.90 -44.74 -27.98
CA PRO A 49 4.13 -44.98 -26.55
C PRO A 49 5.03 -43.94 -25.81
N VAL A 50 4.85 -44.00 -24.49
CA VAL A 50 5.55 -43.43 -23.32
C VAL A 50 7.07 -43.19 -23.44
N SER A 51 7.49 -41.95 -23.17
CA SER A 51 8.75 -41.63 -22.48
C SER A 51 8.57 -40.44 -21.52
N ALA A 52 8.66 -40.70 -20.22
CA ALA A 52 8.86 -39.81 -19.06
C ALA A 52 8.06 -38.48 -18.96
N PRO A 53 7.06 -38.36 -18.06
CA PRO A 53 6.47 -37.08 -17.74
C PRO A 53 7.34 -36.32 -16.72
N VAL A 54 7.78 -35.14 -17.16
CA VAL A 54 8.14 -33.99 -16.31
C VAL A 54 6.92 -33.65 -15.46
N ALA A 55 7.12 -33.51 -14.14
CA ALA A 55 6.07 -33.18 -13.19
C ALA A 55 5.39 -31.84 -13.56
N PRO A 56 4.04 -31.79 -13.68
CA PRO A 56 3.36 -30.53 -13.90
C PRO A 56 3.38 -29.69 -12.62
N VAL A 57 3.84 -28.45 -12.76
CA VAL A 57 3.74 -27.40 -11.74
C VAL A 57 2.25 -27.08 -11.57
N ALA A 58 1.64 -27.69 -10.55
CA ALA A 58 0.27 -27.39 -10.14
C ALA A 58 0.20 -25.95 -9.63
N SER A 59 -0.72 -25.18 -10.19
CA SER A 59 -1.21 -23.92 -9.64
C SER A 59 -1.73 -24.16 -8.23
N SER A 60 -1.03 -23.62 -7.23
CA SER A 60 -1.44 -23.74 -5.82
C SER A 60 -2.66 -22.85 -5.55
N GLU A 61 -3.86 -23.33 -5.88
CA GLU A 61 -5.05 -22.99 -5.11
C GLU A 61 -4.86 -23.59 -3.70
N TYR A 62 -4.83 -22.72 -2.70
CA TYR A 62 -4.66 -23.08 -1.30
C TYR A 62 -5.77 -24.06 -0.89
N GLY A 63 -5.40 -25.33 -0.71
CA GLY A 63 -6.27 -26.37 -0.18
C GLY A 63 -6.72 -26.04 1.23
N ASP A 64 -8.00 -26.26 1.49
CA ASP A 64 -8.63 -26.14 2.80
C ASP A 64 -7.97 -27.12 3.79
N ILE A 65 -7.50 -26.60 4.92
CA ILE A 65 -7.02 -27.41 6.04
C ILE A 65 -8.27 -28.01 6.73
N PRO A 66 -8.33 -29.33 6.97
CA PRO A 66 -9.42 -29.92 7.75
C PRO A 66 -9.48 -29.30 9.15
N LEU A 67 -10.63 -28.72 9.50
CA LEU A 67 -10.98 -28.32 10.86
C LEU A 67 -10.96 -29.57 11.76
N GLY A 68 -9.91 -29.76 12.57
CA GLY A 68 -9.90 -30.82 13.57
C GLY A 68 -8.55 -31.32 14.07
N ALA A 69 -7.42 -30.94 13.48
CA ALA A 69 -6.12 -31.32 14.05
C ALA A 69 -5.77 -30.42 15.25
N PRO A 70 -5.44 -30.96 16.43
CA PRO A 70 -4.88 -30.16 17.52
C PRO A 70 -3.60 -29.48 17.02
N PRO A 71 -3.32 -28.23 17.42
CA PRO A 71 -2.11 -27.54 17.01
C PRO A 71 -0.89 -28.39 17.41
N PRO A 72 0.12 -28.53 16.52
CA PRO A 72 1.35 -29.20 16.90
C PRO A 72 1.92 -28.54 18.17
N ALA A 73 2.44 -29.36 19.07
CA ALA A 73 3.08 -28.87 20.29
C ALA A 73 4.12 -27.79 19.94
N PRO A 74 4.26 -26.72 20.74
CA PRO A 74 5.24 -25.68 20.48
C PRO A 74 6.63 -26.31 20.37
N LEU A 75 7.24 -26.17 19.19
CA LEU A 75 8.63 -26.58 18.98
C LEU A 75 9.55 -25.74 19.89
N PRO A 76 10.69 -26.31 20.33
CA PRO A 76 11.64 -25.58 21.15
C PRO A 76 12.03 -24.26 20.48
N THR A 77 11.97 -23.15 21.21
CA THR A 77 12.22 -21.77 20.74
C THR A 77 13.67 -21.51 20.28
N ASN A 78 14.54 -22.53 20.31
CA ASN A 78 15.98 -22.41 20.07
C ASN A 78 16.48 -23.32 18.94
N ASP A 79 15.62 -23.83 18.05
CA ASP A 79 16.11 -24.56 16.87
C ASP A 79 16.83 -23.58 15.91
N PRO A 80 18.16 -23.72 15.70
CA PRO A 80 18.92 -22.84 14.82
C PRO A 80 18.45 -22.90 13.35
N THR A 81 17.75 -23.96 12.96
CA THR A 81 17.20 -24.12 11.59
C THR A 81 15.99 -23.22 11.34
N PHE A 82 15.37 -22.66 12.40
CA PHE A 82 14.19 -21.80 12.32
C PHE A 82 14.49 -20.32 12.64
N ASP A 83 15.74 -19.86 12.48
CA ASP A 83 16.10 -18.46 12.66
C ASP A 83 15.69 -17.60 11.45
N LEU A 84 14.39 -17.32 11.38
CA LEU A 84 13.78 -16.52 10.31
C LEU A 84 14.37 -15.09 10.26
N ASN A 85 14.74 -14.50 11.39
CA ASN A 85 15.35 -13.17 11.40
C ASN A 85 16.72 -13.21 10.72
N ASN A 86 17.62 -14.12 11.12
CA ASN A 86 18.94 -14.17 10.51
C ASN A 86 18.90 -14.49 9.02
N ARG A 87 18.01 -15.39 8.59
CA ARG A 87 17.74 -15.65 7.17
C ARG A 87 17.29 -14.38 6.44
N PHE A 88 16.31 -13.66 6.99
CA PHE A 88 15.81 -12.43 6.41
C PHE A 88 16.90 -11.33 6.36
N GLN A 89 17.62 -11.08 7.45
CA GLN A 89 18.66 -10.05 7.50
C GLN A 89 19.79 -10.35 6.51
N SER A 90 20.18 -11.62 6.34
CA SER A 90 21.19 -12.03 5.36
C SER A 90 20.74 -11.74 3.92
N VAL A 91 19.49 -12.07 3.58
CA VAL A 91 18.94 -11.79 2.24
C VAL A 91 18.76 -10.28 2.03
N ALA A 92 18.28 -9.55 3.04
CA ALA A 92 18.11 -8.11 3.01
C ALA A 92 19.43 -7.37 2.75
N GLU A 93 20.50 -7.76 3.46
CA GLU A 93 21.85 -7.20 3.31
C GLU A 93 22.37 -7.40 1.88
N LYS A 94 22.22 -8.61 1.32
CA LYS A 94 22.58 -8.90 -0.08
C LYS A 94 21.75 -8.09 -1.07
N LEU A 95 20.45 -7.95 -0.85
CA LEU A 95 19.58 -7.13 -1.69
C LEU A 95 19.99 -5.65 -1.69
N PHE A 96 20.44 -5.13 -0.54
CA PHE A 96 20.91 -3.75 -0.43
C PHE A 96 22.29 -3.53 -1.06
N SER A 97 23.13 -4.56 -1.14
CA SER A 97 24.44 -4.48 -1.81
C SER A 97 24.37 -4.60 -3.33
N LEU A 98 23.21 -4.92 -3.91
CA LEU A 98 23.07 -5.03 -5.36
C LEU A 98 23.19 -3.67 -6.05
N THR A 99 23.95 -3.66 -7.15
CA THR A 99 23.99 -2.53 -8.09
C THR A 99 22.77 -2.61 -9.03
N ALA A 100 22.48 -1.51 -9.74
CA ALA A 100 21.40 -1.48 -10.74
C ALA A 100 21.59 -2.50 -11.88
N ASN A 101 22.81 -3.00 -12.05
CA ASN A 101 23.23 -3.89 -13.12
C ASN A 101 23.48 -5.33 -12.65
N ALA A 102 22.99 -5.70 -11.47
CA ALA A 102 23.06 -7.08 -11.00
C ALA A 102 22.45 -8.03 -12.05
N ASP A 103 23.13 -9.14 -12.32
CA ASP A 103 22.69 -10.10 -13.33
C ASP A 103 21.35 -10.75 -12.94
N ALA A 104 20.62 -11.19 -13.96
CA ALA A 104 19.27 -11.74 -13.78
C ALA A 104 19.26 -13.01 -12.92
N GLU A 105 20.32 -13.82 -12.92
CA GLU A 105 20.40 -15.05 -12.14
C GLU A 105 20.59 -14.74 -10.65
N THR A 106 21.49 -13.82 -10.31
CA THR A 106 21.69 -13.33 -8.93
C THR A 106 20.40 -12.72 -8.39
N MET A 107 19.74 -11.86 -9.18
CA MET A 107 18.44 -11.29 -8.81
C MET A 107 17.37 -12.36 -8.58
N TRP A 108 17.33 -13.39 -9.42
CA TRP A 108 16.39 -14.49 -9.28
C TRP A 108 16.63 -15.28 -8.00
N LYS A 109 17.88 -15.70 -7.73
CA LYS A 109 18.24 -16.46 -6.52
C LYS A 109 17.87 -15.70 -5.25
N LEU A 110 18.17 -14.40 -5.19
CA LEU A 110 17.86 -13.56 -4.03
C LEU A 110 16.36 -13.37 -3.84
N ASN A 111 15.60 -13.13 -4.91
CA ASN A 111 14.14 -13.01 -4.80
C ASN A 111 13.49 -14.34 -4.38
N VAL A 112 13.99 -15.49 -4.85
CA VAL A 112 13.51 -16.81 -4.41
C VAL A 112 13.71 -17.00 -2.91
N GLU A 113 14.92 -16.77 -2.40
CA GLU A 113 15.20 -16.90 -0.97
C GLU A 113 14.40 -15.90 -0.12
N PHE A 114 14.23 -14.67 -0.62
CA PHE A 114 13.40 -13.66 0.02
C PHE A 114 11.93 -14.08 0.12
N VAL A 115 11.36 -14.62 -0.95
CA VAL A 115 9.98 -15.10 -0.98
C VAL A 115 9.80 -16.32 -0.07
N LYS A 116 10.76 -17.23 0.01
CA LYS A 116 10.71 -18.38 0.93
C LYS A 116 10.62 -17.93 2.39
N VAL A 117 11.58 -17.12 2.86
CA VAL A 117 11.57 -16.63 4.26
C VAL A 117 10.31 -15.79 4.56
N SER A 118 9.84 -15.02 3.59
CA SER A 118 8.61 -14.24 3.72
C SER A 118 7.37 -15.12 3.85
N ARG A 119 7.28 -16.22 3.10
CA ARG A 119 6.16 -17.17 3.18
C ARG A 119 6.14 -17.91 4.52
N ASP A 120 7.29 -18.36 4.99
CA ASP A 120 7.42 -19.00 6.31
C ASP A 120 6.92 -18.05 7.42
N PHE A 121 7.38 -16.79 7.38
CA PHE A 121 6.94 -15.73 8.30
C PHE A 121 5.43 -15.46 8.22
N LEU A 122 4.89 -15.27 7.02
CA LEU A 122 3.47 -14.96 6.82
C LEU A 122 2.58 -16.11 7.28
N HIS A 123 3.00 -17.37 7.08
CA HIS A 123 2.28 -18.55 7.55
C HIS A 123 2.15 -18.57 9.08
N VAL A 124 3.26 -18.34 9.79
CA VAL A 124 3.25 -18.22 11.26
C VAL A 124 2.37 -17.05 11.69
N ALA A 125 2.55 -15.89 11.06
CA ALA A 125 1.82 -14.67 11.40
C ALA A 125 0.29 -14.85 11.25
N GLN A 126 -0.16 -15.49 10.16
CA GLN A 126 -1.56 -15.81 9.91
C GLN A 126 -2.14 -16.73 10.97
N THR A 127 -1.49 -17.89 11.16
CA THR A 127 -1.98 -18.97 12.02
C THR A 127 -2.11 -18.49 13.46
N VAL A 128 -1.05 -17.88 14.00
CA VAL A 128 -1.02 -17.40 15.38
C VAL A 128 -1.98 -16.23 15.60
N SER A 129 -2.04 -15.26 14.67
CA SER A 129 -2.97 -14.14 14.80
C SER A 129 -4.43 -14.58 14.79
N LYS A 130 -4.78 -15.63 14.02
CA LYS A 130 -6.15 -16.15 13.98
C LYS A 130 -6.56 -16.67 15.36
N VAL A 131 -5.68 -17.44 16.02
CA VAL A 131 -5.92 -17.99 17.36
C VAL A 131 -6.03 -16.87 18.40
N ILE A 132 -5.03 -15.99 18.50
CA ILE A 132 -5.00 -14.90 19.50
C ILE A 132 -6.27 -14.03 19.41
N ILE A 133 -6.66 -13.64 18.19
CA ILE A 133 -7.82 -12.78 17.99
C ILE A 133 -9.13 -13.51 18.29
N SER A 134 -9.25 -14.80 17.91
CA SER A 134 -10.48 -15.57 18.16
C SER A 134 -10.71 -15.79 19.66
N GLU A 135 -9.65 -15.80 20.47
CA GLU A 135 -9.68 -16.05 21.91
C GLU A 135 -9.57 -14.78 22.77
N VAL A 136 -9.66 -13.58 22.17
CA VAL A 136 -9.42 -12.30 22.87
C VAL A 136 -10.31 -12.08 24.10
N TYR A 137 -11.54 -12.63 24.10
CA TYR A 137 -12.47 -12.56 25.24
C TYR A 137 -12.59 -13.88 26.04
N VAL A 138 -11.83 -14.91 25.66
CA VAL A 138 -11.68 -16.13 26.46
C VAL A 138 -10.87 -15.80 27.70
N GLU A 139 -11.20 -16.42 28.82
CA GLU A 139 -10.47 -16.31 30.08
C GLU A 139 -8.98 -16.64 29.87
N GLU A 140 -8.07 -15.81 30.39
CA GLU A 140 -6.63 -15.94 30.10
C GLU A 140 -6.05 -17.31 30.46
N SER A 141 -6.56 -17.94 31.53
CA SER A 141 -6.21 -19.29 31.96
C SER A 141 -6.50 -20.37 30.91
N LYS A 142 -7.48 -20.11 30.02
CA LYS A 142 -7.97 -21.02 28.97
C LYS A 142 -7.52 -20.65 27.57
N ARG A 143 -6.79 -19.54 27.40
CA ARG A 143 -6.24 -19.16 26.09
C ARG A 143 -5.16 -20.13 25.66
N THR A 144 -5.17 -20.48 24.39
CA THR A 144 -4.18 -21.34 23.74
C THR A 144 -2.81 -20.67 23.71
N ILE A 145 -2.78 -19.36 23.47
CA ILE A 145 -1.54 -18.57 23.39
C ILE A 145 -1.58 -17.48 24.46
N LYS A 146 -0.59 -17.51 25.35
CA LYS A 146 -0.51 -16.61 26.51
C LYS A 146 0.32 -15.36 26.17
N PRO A 147 -0.01 -14.20 26.75
CA PRO A 147 0.76 -12.98 26.57
C PRO A 147 2.14 -13.09 27.21
N GLU A 148 3.12 -12.42 26.61
CA GLU A 148 4.50 -12.35 27.10
C GLU A 148 4.73 -11.02 27.83
N LYS A 149 5.45 -11.05 28.97
CA LYS A 149 5.79 -9.84 29.74
C LYS A 149 7.00 -9.13 29.13
N LEU A 150 6.80 -8.47 27.99
CA LEU A 150 7.82 -7.61 27.35
C LEU A 150 7.65 -6.15 27.78
N SER A 151 8.74 -5.37 27.80
CA SER A 151 8.72 -3.94 28.19
C SER A 151 7.96 -3.09 27.17
N GLY A 152 7.56 -1.88 27.59
CA GLY A 152 6.81 -0.92 26.77
C GLY A 152 5.31 -1.01 27.00
N ILE A 153 4.74 0.05 27.58
CA ILE A 153 3.31 0.17 27.95
C ILE A 153 2.45 0.52 26.72
N ILE A 154 3.05 1.24 25.75
CA ILE A 154 2.37 1.80 24.58
C ILE A 154 2.57 0.82 23.41
N GLY A 155 1.51 0.17 22.95
CA GLY A 155 1.57 -0.80 21.85
C GLY A 155 0.66 -2.03 22.00
N GLY A 156 0.01 -2.17 23.16
CA GLY A 156 -0.94 -3.23 23.45
C GLY A 156 -0.30 -4.55 23.90
N VAL A 157 -1.09 -5.63 23.90
CA VAL A 157 -0.65 -6.95 24.42
C VAL A 157 0.38 -7.56 23.49
N LYS A 158 1.49 -8.04 24.05
CA LYS A 158 2.56 -8.66 23.30
C LYS A 158 2.53 -10.19 23.45
N TYR A 159 2.78 -10.90 22.36
CA TYR A 159 2.94 -12.35 22.34
C TYR A 159 4.20 -12.70 21.55
N LEU A 160 4.90 -13.75 21.93
CA LEU A 160 6.09 -14.22 21.22
C LEU A 160 5.92 -15.71 20.89
N VAL A 161 5.84 -16.05 19.60
CA VAL A 161 5.64 -17.42 19.14
C VAL A 161 6.49 -17.66 17.90
N HIS A 162 7.29 -18.74 17.88
CA HIS A 162 8.15 -19.14 16.76
C HIS A 162 8.99 -17.98 16.18
N SER A 163 9.68 -17.23 17.04
CA SER A 163 10.51 -16.07 16.65
C SER A 163 9.74 -14.94 15.95
N VAL A 164 8.42 -14.88 16.14
CA VAL A 164 7.56 -13.77 15.70
C VAL A 164 6.97 -13.08 16.93
N LEU A 165 7.22 -11.78 17.04
CA LEU A 165 6.61 -10.90 18.02
C LEU A 165 5.29 -10.36 17.45
N PHE A 166 4.22 -10.52 18.22
CA PHE A 166 2.89 -10.04 17.92
C PHE A 166 2.54 -8.88 18.86
N LYS A 167 2.30 -7.69 18.31
CA LYS A 167 1.78 -6.52 19.03
C LYS A 167 0.28 -6.39 18.73
N PHE A 168 -0.56 -6.75 19.70
CA PHE A 168 -2.02 -6.70 19.55
C PHE A 168 -2.50 -5.27 19.77
N ALA A 169 -3.09 -4.64 18.74
CA ALA A 169 -3.62 -3.27 18.77
C ALA A 169 -4.94 -3.14 19.57
N ILE A 170 -4.93 -3.63 20.80
CA ILE A 170 -5.92 -3.40 21.84
C ILE A 170 -5.21 -2.63 22.96
N TYR A 171 -5.78 -1.53 23.42
CA TYR A 171 -5.15 -0.75 24.49
C TYR A 171 -5.58 -1.32 25.84
N HIS A 172 -4.63 -1.64 26.72
CA HIS A 172 -4.92 -1.95 28.11
C HIS A 172 -5.09 -0.66 28.91
N GLN A 173 -6.01 -0.69 29.87
CA GLN A 173 -6.27 0.40 30.79
C GLN A 173 -4.96 0.97 31.35
N ARG A 174 -4.74 2.28 31.17
CA ARG A 174 -3.93 3.02 32.14
C ARG A 174 -4.80 3.23 33.38
N ASN A 175 -4.15 3.36 34.54
CA ASN A 175 -4.79 3.72 35.80
C ASN A 175 -5.38 5.14 35.81
N ASP A 176 -5.42 5.80 34.64
CA ASP A 176 -5.83 7.17 34.41
C ASP A 176 -6.97 7.11 33.37
N ALA A 177 -8.10 7.77 33.64
CA ALA A 177 -9.41 7.56 33.01
C ALA A 177 -9.55 7.84 31.49
N GLU A 178 -8.46 7.95 30.74
CA GLU A 178 -8.46 8.25 29.31
C GLU A 178 -7.86 7.10 28.49
N GLN A 179 -8.68 6.47 27.63
CA GLN A 179 -8.31 5.29 26.86
C GLN A 179 -8.40 5.54 25.36
N LEU A 180 -7.39 5.09 24.61
CA LEU A 180 -7.46 4.99 23.16
C LEU A 180 -8.54 3.97 22.77
N THR A 181 -9.35 4.32 21.78
CA THR A 181 -10.28 3.37 21.16
C THR A 181 -9.52 2.32 20.35
N VAL A 182 -10.13 1.15 20.13
CA VAL A 182 -9.56 0.09 19.25
C VAL A 182 -9.26 0.62 17.85
N ILE A 183 -10.05 1.58 17.35
CA ILE A 183 -9.86 2.19 16.04
C ILE A 183 -8.59 3.05 16.04
N GLU A 184 -8.36 3.86 17.06
CA GLU A 184 -7.16 4.69 17.19
C GLU A 184 -5.91 3.84 17.37
N ALA A 185 -5.96 2.82 18.24
CA ALA A 185 -4.87 1.85 18.38
C ALA A 185 -4.55 1.14 17.05
N SER A 186 -5.58 0.76 16.29
CA SER A 186 -5.42 0.17 14.96
C SER A 186 -4.79 1.14 13.95
N LYS A 187 -5.04 2.45 14.06
CA LYS A 187 -4.40 3.48 13.22
C LYS A 187 -2.90 3.59 13.54
N ILE A 188 -2.54 3.64 14.83
CA ILE A 188 -1.14 3.67 15.30
C ILE A 188 -0.38 2.43 14.81
N ALA A 189 -0.94 1.24 15.01
CA ALA A 189 -0.40 0.00 14.48
C ALA A 189 -0.25 0.02 12.93
N GLY A 190 -1.18 0.71 12.25
CA GLY A 190 -1.11 0.97 10.81
C GLY A 190 0.09 1.81 10.38
N HIS A 191 0.54 2.72 11.23
CA HIS A 191 1.69 3.59 10.95
C HIS A 191 3.02 2.85 11.07
N GLU A 192 3.13 1.85 11.95
CA GLU A 192 4.34 1.01 12.07
C GLU A 192 4.78 0.46 10.71
N LEU A 193 3.88 -0.25 10.00
CA LEU A 193 4.19 -0.85 8.71
C LEU A 193 4.44 0.20 7.62
N LYS A 194 3.68 1.31 7.65
CA LYS A 194 3.81 2.38 6.65
C LYS A 194 5.18 3.06 6.78
N SER A 195 5.57 3.42 7.99
CA SER A 195 6.86 4.03 8.28
C SER A 195 8.01 3.09 7.93
N LEU A 196 7.90 1.82 8.33
CA LEU A 196 8.87 0.78 8.00
C LEU A 196 9.11 0.63 6.49
N ALA A 197 8.05 0.68 5.67
CA ALA A 197 8.19 0.61 4.21
C ALA A 197 9.02 1.76 3.64
N HIS A 198 8.89 2.98 4.18
CA HIS A 198 9.71 4.11 3.76
C HIS A 198 11.14 4.08 4.33
N LEU A 199 11.32 3.58 5.56
CA LEU A 199 12.66 3.35 6.12
C LEU A 199 13.45 2.34 5.27
N TRP A 200 12.79 1.31 4.74
CA TRP A 200 13.40 0.36 3.84
C TRP A 200 13.94 1.03 2.56
N GLU A 201 13.17 1.96 1.98
CA GLU A 201 13.57 2.72 0.79
C GLU A 201 14.74 3.69 1.06
N CYS A 202 14.99 4.04 2.33
CA CYS A 202 16.13 4.86 2.68
C CYS A 202 17.47 4.16 2.40
N LYS A 203 17.53 2.83 2.45
CA LYS A 203 18.76 2.02 2.32
C LYS A 203 19.88 2.54 3.23
N SER A 204 19.56 2.83 4.48
CA SER A 204 20.45 3.52 5.43
C SER A 204 21.51 2.62 6.09
N GLY A 205 21.54 1.33 5.76
CA GLY A 205 22.48 0.37 6.36
C GLY A 205 22.16 0.05 7.83
N VAL A 206 20.93 0.28 8.27
CA VAL A 206 20.36 -0.24 9.52
C VAL A 206 19.49 -1.45 9.19
N CYS A 207 19.48 -2.43 10.08
CA CYS A 207 18.61 -3.59 9.99
C CYS A 207 17.20 -3.21 10.40
N LEU A 208 16.22 -3.72 9.65
CA LEU A 208 14.80 -3.49 9.85
C LEU A 208 14.11 -4.84 10.05
N PRO A 209 13.06 -4.95 10.87
CA PRO A 209 12.31 -6.19 11.01
C PRO A 209 11.46 -6.46 9.75
N LEU A 210 11.30 -7.73 9.37
CA LEU A 210 10.20 -8.11 8.49
C LEU A 210 8.90 -8.02 9.28
N GLN A 211 7.91 -7.30 8.75
CA GLN A 211 6.66 -7.03 9.44
C GLN A 211 5.42 -7.18 8.54
N CYS A 212 4.31 -7.58 9.13
CA CYS A 212 2.99 -7.50 8.53
C CYS A 212 1.92 -7.05 9.55
N ILE A 213 0.79 -6.61 9.02
CA ILE A 213 -0.43 -6.24 9.73
C ILE A 213 -1.51 -7.23 9.32
N ILE A 214 -2.20 -7.80 10.31
CA ILE A 214 -3.31 -8.71 10.13
C ILE A 214 -4.57 -8.06 10.70
N ASP A 215 -5.58 -7.88 9.84
CA ASP A 215 -6.94 -7.51 10.25
C ASP A 215 -7.82 -8.78 10.25
N TYR A 216 -8.46 -9.07 11.37
CA TYR A 216 -9.36 -10.23 11.51
C TYR A 216 -10.43 -9.97 12.58
N LEU A 217 -11.69 -10.32 12.30
CA LEU A 217 -12.86 -10.12 13.19
C LEU A 217 -12.95 -8.72 13.84
N GLY A 218 -12.51 -7.68 13.12
CA GLY A 218 -12.54 -6.30 13.61
C GLY A 218 -11.38 -5.91 14.53
N PHE A 219 -10.40 -6.79 14.72
CA PHE A 219 -9.16 -6.55 15.43
C PHE A 219 -7.99 -6.38 14.46
N ARG A 220 -6.91 -5.75 14.95
CA ARG A 220 -5.65 -5.58 14.23
C ARG A 220 -4.49 -6.12 15.05
N MET A 221 -3.63 -6.90 14.40
CA MET A 221 -2.38 -7.42 14.94
C MET A 221 -1.22 -6.91 14.08
N VAL A 222 -0.12 -6.49 14.71
CA VAL A 222 1.18 -6.34 14.05
C VAL A 222 1.99 -7.58 14.37
N ALA A 223 2.46 -8.29 13.35
CA ALA A 223 3.42 -9.38 13.51
C ALA A 223 4.76 -8.94 12.92
N MET A 224 5.85 -9.18 13.65
CA MET A 224 7.20 -8.83 13.22
C MET A 224 8.18 -9.93 13.62
N LEU A 225 9.22 -10.15 12.80
CA LEU A 225 10.31 -11.04 13.21
C LEU A 225 10.98 -10.51 14.48
N TYR A 226 11.21 -11.41 15.44
CA TYR A 226 11.84 -11.08 16.70
C TYR A 226 13.33 -10.77 16.48
N LEU A 227 13.75 -9.59 16.93
CA LEU A 227 15.11 -9.09 16.72
C LEU A 227 16.04 -9.49 17.89
N PRO A 228 17.36 -9.62 17.67
CA PRO A 228 18.34 -10.00 18.70
C PRO A 228 18.69 -8.83 19.64
N ILE A 229 17.66 -8.15 20.16
CA ILE A 229 17.76 -6.97 21.03
C ILE A 229 17.19 -7.26 22.43
N LYS A 230 17.50 -6.42 23.41
CA LYS A 230 16.99 -6.53 24.78
C LYS A 230 16.86 -5.15 25.43
N ASN A 231 15.66 -4.55 25.38
CA ASN A 231 15.25 -3.34 26.10
C ASN A 231 16.37 -2.28 26.17
N GLU A 232 16.58 -1.70 27.36
CA GLU A 232 17.61 -0.71 27.66
C GLU A 232 19.04 -1.21 27.41
N VAL A 233 19.30 -2.53 27.46
CA VAL A 233 20.66 -3.09 27.30
C VAL A 233 21.21 -2.83 25.89
N THR A 234 20.36 -2.98 24.88
CA THR A 234 20.76 -2.82 23.48
C THR A 234 20.40 -1.45 22.93
N LEU A 235 19.57 -0.66 23.60
CA LEU A 235 19.22 0.70 23.18
C LEU A 235 20.45 1.62 23.21
N LYS A 236 20.71 2.31 22.10
CA LYS A 236 21.84 3.24 21.92
C LYS A 236 21.43 4.64 21.49
N VAL A 237 20.27 4.76 20.84
CA VAL A 237 19.68 6.01 20.40
C VAL A 237 18.18 5.95 20.64
N GLY A 238 17.57 7.05 21.11
CA GLY A 238 16.12 7.13 21.27
C GLY A 238 15.65 7.02 22.73
N SER A 239 14.35 6.86 22.90
CA SER A 239 13.69 6.75 24.20
C SER A 239 12.71 5.58 24.24
N SER A 240 12.81 4.76 25.29
CA SER A 240 11.91 3.63 25.56
C SER A 240 10.90 3.88 26.70
N ASP A 241 10.93 5.08 27.29
CA ASP A 241 10.14 5.43 28.47
C ASP A 241 9.20 6.63 28.25
N GLY A 242 8.87 6.90 26.98
CA GLY A 242 7.98 7.99 26.57
C GLY A 242 8.64 9.37 26.67
N GLY A 243 9.95 9.44 26.48
CA GLY A 243 10.73 10.67 26.47
C GLY A 243 11.18 11.16 27.85
N LYS A 244 11.07 10.34 28.91
CA LYS A 244 11.63 10.69 30.23
C LYS A 244 13.15 10.65 30.21
N THR A 245 13.71 9.75 29.43
CA THR A 245 15.14 9.66 29.15
C THR A 245 15.37 9.59 27.64
N TYR A 246 16.48 10.14 27.17
CA TYR A 246 16.93 10.03 25.78
C TYR A 246 18.38 9.61 25.76
N LEU A 247 18.65 8.49 25.09
CA LEU A 247 20.03 8.06 24.86
C LEU A 247 20.53 8.73 23.58
N CYS A 248 21.58 9.55 23.71
CA CYS A 248 22.30 10.13 22.59
C CYS A 248 23.76 10.44 22.97
N ALA A 249 24.62 10.57 21.97
CA ALA A 249 26.06 10.73 22.17
C ALA A 249 26.37 12.13 22.69
N ASN A 250 26.49 12.26 24.02
CA ASN A 250 27.11 13.44 24.63
C ASN A 250 27.73 13.11 26.00
N GLU A 251 29.07 13.05 26.05
CA GLU A 251 29.85 12.83 27.28
C GLU A 251 29.59 13.92 28.35
N SER A 252 29.28 15.16 27.96
CA SER A 252 29.09 16.25 28.93
C SER A 252 27.79 16.12 29.75
N LEU A 253 26.78 15.44 29.21
CA LEU A 253 25.49 15.19 29.87
C LEU A 253 25.56 14.02 30.87
N MET A 254 26.45 13.03 30.64
CA MET A 254 26.70 11.95 31.59
C MET A 254 27.13 12.47 32.96
N ASN A 255 27.89 13.58 33.01
CA ASN A 255 28.41 14.17 34.25
C ASN A 255 27.37 14.98 35.05
N LYS A 256 26.24 15.39 34.45
CA LYS A 256 25.16 16.11 35.17
C LYS A 256 24.04 15.19 35.66
N MET A 257 23.85 14.02 35.04
CA MET A 257 22.78 13.08 35.40
C MET A 257 23.18 12.06 36.48
N THR A 258 24.43 12.06 36.93
CA THR A 258 24.96 11.23 38.03
C THR A 258 24.30 11.52 39.39
N LYS A 259 23.55 12.63 39.55
CA LYS A 259 22.82 12.95 40.78
C LYS A 259 21.50 12.17 40.99
N ILE A 260 21.02 11.40 40.01
CA ILE A 260 19.72 10.71 40.06
C ILE A 260 19.85 9.18 39.95
N GLY A 261 21.06 8.63 40.10
CA GLY A 261 21.26 7.17 40.27
C GLY A 261 20.92 6.29 39.06
N LYS A 262 20.77 6.86 37.85
CA LYS A 262 20.61 6.09 36.61
C LYS A 262 21.90 6.15 35.77
N THR A 263 22.53 4.99 35.61
CA THR A 263 23.68 4.77 34.73
C THR A 263 23.22 4.82 33.27
N TYR A 264 23.70 5.77 32.47
CA TYR A 264 23.37 5.85 31.03
C TYR A 264 24.50 5.28 30.16
N LEU A 265 24.10 4.52 29.15
CA LEU A 265 24.95 3.80 28.20
C LEU A 265 25.57 4.74 27.16
N CYS A 266 26.80 4.44 26.74
CA CYS A 266 27.46 5.09 25.60
C CYS A 266 26.58 4.99 24.35
N ALA A 267 26.24 6.14 23.75
CA ALA A 267 25.49 6.18 22.50
C ALA A 267 26.37 5.85 21.29
N ASN A 268 25.71 5.50 20.19
CA ASN A 268 26.37 5.06 18.95
C ASN A 268 26.31 6.17 17.89
N GLU A 269 27.45 6.79 17.58
CA GLU A 269 27.58 7.87 16.60
C GLU A 269 27.22 7.42 15.17
N SER A 270 27.63 6.20 14.78
CA SER A 270 27.25 5.60 13.48
C SER A 270 25.73 5.55 13.33
N LEU A 271 25.03 5.05 14.36
CA LEU A 271 23.58 4.93 14.35
C LEU A 271 22.89 6.30 14.32
N MET A 272 23.37 7.27 15.11
CA MET A 272 22.89 8.66 15.07
C MET A 272 23.04 9.29 13.67
N ASN A 273 24.19 9.09 13.03
CA ASN A 273 24.46 9.58 11.69
C ASN A 273 23.52 8.93 10.66
N LYS A 274 23.26 7.62 10.78
CA LYS A 274 22.29 6.92 9.93
C LYS A 274 20.88 7.44 10.13
N MET A 275 20.42 7.62 11.37
CA MET A 275 19.10 8.18 11.69
C MET A 275 18.94 9.63 11.18
N THR A 276 20.00 10.44 11.25
CA THR A 276 20.02 11.79 10.69
C THR A 276 19.89 11.78 9.16
N LYS A 277 20.62 10.90 8.48
CA LYS A 277 20.50 10.71 7.01
C LYS A 277 19.10 10.26 6.62
N ILE A 278 18.51 9.35 7.38
CA ILE A 278 17.13 8.90 7.19
C ILE A 278 16.17 10.10 7.29
N GLY A 279 16.24 10.87 8.38
CA GLY A 279 15.33 12.01 8.57
C GLY A 279 15.43 13.02 7.44
N LYS A 280 16.64 13.39 7.02
CA LYS A 280 16.85 14.28 5.87
C LYS A 280 16.29 13.70 4.56
N LYS A 281 16.54 12.42 4.28
CA LYS A 281 16.03 11.75 3.06
C LYS A 281 14.50 11.65 3.03
N LEU A 282 13.85 11.61 4.20
CA LEU A 282 12.39 11.60 4.33
C LEU A 282 11.79 13.01 4.45
N ASN A 283 12.59 14.06 4.26
CA ASN A 283 12.18 15.47 4.39
C ASN A 283 11.64 15.82 5.80
N LEU A 284 12.26 15.27 6.84
CA LEU A 284 11.95 15.56 8.24
C LEU A 284 12.82 16.71 8.76
N ALA A 285 12.23 17.57 9.58
CA ALA A 285 12.92 18.70 10.18
C ALA A 285 13.71 18.29 11.43
N GLY A 286 14.91 18.87 11.57
CA GLY A 286 15.69 18.80 12.79
C GLY A 286 15.01 19.54 13.94
N HIS A 287 15.07 19.00 15.15
CA HIS A 287 14.57 19.64 16.36
C HIS A 287 15.45 19.30 17.56
N LYS A 288 15.41 20.16 18.59
CA LYS A 288 16.19 19.91 19.81
C LYS A 288 15.38 19.07 20.79
N PHE A 289 15.92 17.95 21.24
CA PHE A 289 15.35 17.14 22.31
C PHE A 289 16.41 16.89 23.38
N LEU A 290 16.14 17.30 24.62
CA LEU A 290 17.09 17.24 25.74
C LEU A 290 18.50 17.79 25.41
N GLY A 291 18.56 18.86 24.61
CA GLY A 291 19.81 19.51 24.20
C GLY A 291 20.49 18.91 22.95
N GLN A 292 20.00 17.79 22.43
CA GLN A 292 20.51 17.16 21.22
C GLN A 292 19.65 17.51 20.00
N GLU A 293 20.27 17.82 18.87
CA GLU A 293 19.55 17.93 17.60
C GLU A 293 19.30 16.55 16.99
N ILE A 294 18.03 16.26 16.66
CA ILE A 294 17.56 15.01 16.07
C ILE A 294 16.59 15.27 14.92
N PHE A 295 16.55 14.39 13.91
CA PHE A 295 15.75 14.55 12.67
C PHE A 295 14.62 13.51 12.55
N VAL A 296 14.45 12.67 13.57
CA VAL A 296 13.48 11.57 13.67
C VAL A 296 12.76 11.72 15.01
N PRO A 297 11.59 11.11 15.22
CA PRO A 297 10.92 11.29 16.49
C PRO A 297 11.74 10.69 17.64
N PHE A 298 11.64 11.27 18.84
CA PHE A 298 12.44 10.86 19.99
C PHE A 298 12.19 9.41 20.45
N ASP A 299 11.06 8.82 20.07
CA ASP A 299 10.71 7.43 20.40
C ASP A 299 11.06 6.45 19.28
N LEU A 300 11.71 6.89 18.20
CA LEU A 300 12.33 5.96 17.26
C LEU A 300 13.55 5.33 17.95
N GLU A 301 13.45 4.06 18.27
CA GLU A 301 14.49 3.35 19.01
C GLU A 301 15.56 2.80 18.07
N GLY A 302 16.82 3.15 18.35
CA GLY A 302 18.01 2.62 17.70
C GLY A 302 18.79 1.70 18.64
N HIS A 303 18.96 0.44 18.24
CA HIS A 303 19.66 -0.57 19.03
C HIS A 303 20.93 -1.09 18.37
N LEU A 304 21.89 -1.50 19.19
CA LEU A 304 22.98 -2.40 18.79
C LEU A 304 22.63 -3.80 19.29
N GLY A 305 22.27 -4.69 18.36
CA GLY A 305 21.90 -6.08 18.63
C GLY A 305 23.06 -6.90 19.18
N LYS A 306 22.73 -8.05 19.79
CA LYS A 306 23.73 -9.00 20.32
C LYS A 306 24.60 -9.65 19.25
N ASP A 307 24.15 -9.58 18.01
CA ASP A 307 24.82 -10.01 16.79
C ASP A 307 25.74 -8.93 16.20
N GLY A 308 25.87 -7.77 16.87
CA GLY A 308 26.68 -6.64 16.40
C GLY A 308 26.04 -5.80 15.31
N LYS A 309 24.79 -6.09 14.91
CA LYS A 309 24.05 -5.31 13.90
C LYS A 309 23.27 -4.17 14.54
N GLU A 310 23.10 -3.08 13.80
CA GLU A 310 22.31 -1.92 14.23
C GLU A 310 20.86 -2.08 13.76
N TYR A 311 19.88 -1.97 14.67
CA TYR A 311 18.46 -2.15 14.40
C TYR A 311 17.66 -0.88 14.71
N LEU A 312 16.59 -0.63 13.96
CA LEU A 312 15.57 0.37 14.31
C LEU A 312 14.25 -0.29 14.71
N LEU A 313 13.52 0.35 15.63
CA LEU A 313 12.18 -0.03 16.08
C LEU A 313 11.30 1.19 16.40
N ASP A 314 10.02 0.91 16.63
CA ASP A 314 8.98 1.87 17.04
C ASP A 314 8.77 3.01 16.03
N PHE A 315 8.21 2.62 14.88
CA PHE A 315 8.13 3.46 13.69
C PHE A 315 6.84 4.30 13.64
N SER A 316 5.91 4.10 14.58
CA SER A 316 4.54 4.61 14.49
C SER A 316 4.41 6.14 14.39
N ARG A 317 5.40 6.89 14.91
CA ARG A 317 5.44 8.36 14.88
C ARG A 317 6.45 8.96 13.91
N LEU A 318 7.04 8.16 13.02
CA LEU A 318 8.09 8.63 12.11
C LEU A 318 7.68 9.87 11.30
N PHE A 319 6.42 9.92 10.83
CA PHE A 319 5.94 11.04 10.02
C PHE A 319 5.20 12.10 10.85
N PRO A 320 5.28 13.39 10.44
CA PRO A 320 4.73 14.50 11.20
C PRO A 320 3.21 14.46 11.40
N PRO A 321 2.71 14.87 12.58
CA PRO A 321 1.28 15.08 12.81
C PRO A 321 0.73 16.24 11.97
N VAL A 322 -0.52 16.12 11.52
CA VAL A 322 -1.29 17.29 11.05
C VAL A 322 -1.67 18.18 12.24
N PRO A 323 -2.03 19.46 12.03
CA PRO A 323 -2.63 20.29 13.07
C PRO A 323 -3.68 19.57 13.91
N LEU A 324 -3.56 19.69 15.23
CA LEU A 324 -4.45 19.00 16.16
C LEU A 324 -5.86 19.60 16.09
N THR A 325 -6.85 18.75 15.85
CA THR A 325 -8.25 19.16 15.95
C THR A 325 -8.66 19.27 17.42
N PRO A 326 -9.30 20.39 17.85
CA PRO A 326 -9.84 20.52 19.20
C PRO A 326 -10.71 19.31 19.58
N GLY A 327 -10.52 18.80 20.80
CA GLY A 327 -11.24 17.61 21.30
C GLY A 327 -10.69 16.26 20.81
N CYS A 328 -9.79 16.23 19.82
CA CYS A 328 -9.18 15.00 19.32
C CYS A 328 -7.98 14.59 20.20
N LYS A 329 -8.26 13.84 21.28
CA LYS A 329 -7.21 13.31 22.16
C LYS A 329 -6.26 12.40 21.38
N PHE A 330 -4.97 12.44 21.73
CA PHE A 330 -3.91 11.64 21.10
C PHE A 330 -3.80 11.79 19.57
N GLY A 331 -4.36 12.87 18.99
CA GLY A 331 -4.34 13.10 17.55
C GLY A 331 -2.93 13.11 16.97
N ASN A 332 -1.94 13.57 17.74
CA ASN A 332 -0.53 13.54 17.38
C ASN A 332 0.05 12.14 17.14
N LEU A 333 -0.60 11.07 17.62
CA LEU A 333 -0.15 9.68 17.44
C LEU A 333 -0.70 9.04 16.16
N TYR A 334 -1.86 9.49 15.68
CA TYR A 334 -2.59 8.79 14.60
C TYR A 334 -3.17 9.70 13.50
N ARG A 335 -3.11 11.02 13.65
CA ARG A 335 -3.43 12.00 12.61
C ARG A 335 -2.12 12.57 12.07
N LEU A 336 -1.45 11.75 11.25
CA LEU A 336 -0.20 12.12 10.61
C LEU A 336 -0.44 12.56 9.16
N PHE A 337 0.42 13.46 8.67
CA PHE A 337 0.61 13.67 7.25
C PHE A 337 1.02 12.35 6.59
N ARG A 338 0.66 12.21 5.32
CA ARG A 338 1.10 11.05 4.57
C ARG A 338 2.57 11.21 4.14
N PRO A 339 3.35 10.13 4.11
CA PRO A 339 4.73 10.15 3.64
C PRO A 339 4.90 10.78 2.25
N GLU A 340 3.97 10.47 1.35
CA GLU A 340 3.98 10.96 -0.03
C GLU A 340 3.83 12.49 -0.10
N PHE A 341 3.07 13.09 0.83
CA PHE A 341 2.97 14.54 0.95
C PHE A 341 4.24 15.12 1.58
N VAL A 342 4.70 14.52 2.70
CA VAL A 342 5.87 14.98 3.45
C VAL A 342 7.12 15.04 2.58
N ARG A 343 7.39 13.98 1.80
CA ARG A 343 8.58 13.90 0.94
C ARG A 343 8.60 14.95 -0.18
N ASN A 344 7.42 15.33 -0.68
CA ASN A 344 7.28 16.27 -1.79
C ASN A 344 7.05 17.72 -1.34
N TYR A 345 6.82 17.94 -0.04
CA TYR A 345 6.56 19.29 0.46
C TYR A 345 7.85 20.12 0.48
N PRO A 346 7.84 21.40 0.05
CA PRO A 346 9.07 22.19 -0.11
C PRO A 346 9.88 22.42 1.17
N LYS A 347 9.23 22.40 2.34
CA LYS A 347 9.86 22.64 3.64
C LYS A 347 9.90 21.33 4.46
N PRO A 348 11.00 21.00 5.14
CA PRO A 348 11.03 19.83 6.00
C PRO A 348 10.09 19.99 7.20
N MET A 349 9.50 18.89 7.67
CA MET A 349 8.48 18.90 8.73
C MET A 349 8.87 18.08 9.96
N CYS A 350 8.59 18.57 11.17
CA CYS A 350 9.03 17.94 12.42
C CYS A 350 8.07 16.83 12.90
N SER A 351 8.60 15.62 13.08
CA SER A 351 7.84 14.44 13.57
C SER A 351 7.27 14.63 14.98
N ASP A 352 7.97 15.36 15.84
CA ASP A 352 7.54 15.67 17.20
C ASP A 352 6.93 17.07 17.34
N GLY A 353 6.54 17.70 16.23
CA GLY A 353 6.04 19.08 16.23
C GLY A 353 4.90 19.31 17.23
N TYR A 354 3.99 18.35 17.43
CA TYR A 354 2.92 18.42 18.43
C TYR A 354 3.11 17.48 19.62
N ALA A 355 4.33 16.97 19.86
CA ALA A 355 4.60 16.14 21.03
C ALA A 355 4.51 17.00 22.32
N PRO A 356 3.93 16.48 23.42
CA PRO A 356 3.79 17.24 24.67
C PRO A 356 5.11 17.82 25.21
N LEU A 357 6.23 17.14 24.97
CA LEU A 357 7.57 17.52 25.41
C LEU A 357 8.22 18.62 24.54
N MET A 358 7.58 19.03 23.44
CA MET A 358 8.14 19.92 22.42
C MET A 358 7.38 21.26 22.31
N ARG A 359 6.46 21.54 23.24
CA ARG A 359 5.54 22.70 23.18
C ARG A 359 6.22 24.07 23.04
N GLU A 360 7.47 24.20 23.49
CA GLU A 360 8.21 25.46 23.46
C GLU A 360 8.83 25.78 22.08
N GLN A 361 8.89 24.81 21.15
CA GLN A 361 9.49 25.00 19.81
C GLN A 361 8.42 25.36 18.76
N THR A 362 7.84 26.56 18.90
CA THR A 362 6.66 27.00 18.15
C THR A 362 6.84 27.07 16.63
N HIS A 363 8.03 27.35 16.12
CA HIS A 363 8.30 27.42 14.67
C HIS A 363 7.92 26.13 13.91
N HIS A 364 8.02 24.96 14.56
CA HIS A 364 7.58 23.70 13.97
C HIS A 364 6.07 23.66 13.74
N HIS A 365 5.28 24.28 14.62
CA HIS A 365 3.83 24.37 14.45
C HIS A 365 3.49 25.18 13.20
N ASP A 366 4.17 26.31 12.97
CA ASP A 366 3.90 27.20 11.83
C ASP A 366 4.10 26.48 10.50
N VAL A 367 5.19 25.71 10.36
CA VAL A 367 5.44 24.90 9.15
C VAL A 367 4.37 23.82 8.97
N LEU A 368 3.94 23.15 10.04
CA LEU A 368 2.87 22.14 9.96
C LEU A 368 1.52 22.76 9.60
N GLN A 369 1.22 23.97 10.06
CA GLN A 369 0.01 24.71 9.69
C GLN A 369 0.03 25.14 8.23
N GLU A 370 1.15 25.70 7.77
CA GLU A 370 1.35 26.08 6.36
C GLU A 370 1.21 24.87 5.44
N ALA A 371 1.85 23.75 5.78
CA ALA A 371 1.78 22.51 5.03
C ALA A 371 0.35 21.94 4.99
N PHE A 372 -0.38 22.04 6.11
CA PHE A 372 -1.77 21.63 6.16
C PHE A 372 -2.66 22.51 5.29
N LYS A 373 -2.40 23.83 5.25
CA LYS A 373 -3.11 24.75 4.37
C LYS A 373 -2.90 24.39 2.90
N SER A 374 -1.65 24.16 2.46
CA SER A 374 -1.36 23.73 1.08
C SER A 374 -2.01 22.37 0.75
N LEU A 375 -2.03 21.41 1.69
CA LEU A 375 -2.77 20.16 1.50
C LEU A 375 -4.26 20.41 1.20
N MET A 376 -4.89 21.32 1.94
CA MET A 376 -6.33 21.61 1.82
C MET A 376 -6.67 22.47 0.61
N GLU A 377 -5.88 23.50 0.31
CA GLU A 377 -6.18 24.52 -0.70
C GLU A 377 -5.59 24.20 -2.08
N GLU A 378 -4.59 23.33 -2.16
CA GLU A 378 -3.90 23.01 -3.43
C GLU A 378 -4.01 21.52 -3.77
N ALA A 379 -3.53 20.64 -2.89
CA ALA A 379 -3.44 19.21 -3.19
C ALA A 379 -4.82 18.53 -3.32
N ILE A 380 -5.78 18.87 -2.44
CA ILE A 380 -7.14 18.33 -2.49
C ILE A 380 -7.88 18.76 -3.77
N PRO A 381 -7.94 20.06 -4.13
CA PRO A 381 -8.53 20.49 -5.40
C PRO A 381 -7.87 19.83 -6.60
N PHE A 382 -6.53 19.73 -6.62
CA PHE A 382 -5.83 19.03 -7.71
C PHE A 382 -6.16 17.53 -7.79
N ALA A 383 -6.29 16.86 -6.65
CA ALA A 383 -6.72 15.46 -6.63
C ALA A 383 -8.13 15.28 -7.20
N SER A 384 -9.02 16.24 -6.97
CA SER A 384 -10.39 16.19 -7.51
C SER A 384 -10.41 16.26 -9.04
N THR A 385 -9.55 17.09 -9.66
CA THR A 385 -9.47 17.19 -11.12
C THR A 385 -8.93 15.89 -11.73
N ILE A 386 -7.90 15.29 -11.11
CA ILE A 386 -7.38 13.99 -11.54
C ILE A 386 -8.46 12.91 -11.45
N LEU A 387 -9.25 12.90 -10.37
CA LEU A 387 -10.33 11.92 -10.23
C LEU A 387 -11.44 12.14 -11.25
N ASP A 388 -11.83 13.38 -11.53
CA ASP A 388 -12.80 13.70 -12.58
C ASP A 388 -12.34 13.16 -13.94
N ASP A 389 -11.07 13.37 -14.29
CA ASP A 389 -10.50 12.89 -15.56
C ASP A 389 -10.39 11.35 -15.61
N LEU A 390 -9.97 10.71 -14.51
CA LEU A 390 -9.73 9.27 -14.48
C LEU A 390 -11.02 8.44 -14.40
N SER A 391 -12.07 8.94 -13.74
CA SER A 391 -13.22 8.12 -13.36
C SER A 391 -13.95 7.52 -14.56
N ALA A 392 -14.18 8.30 -15.62
CA ALA A 392 -14.80 7.80 -16.85
C ALA A 392 -13.91 6.75 -17.54
N ALA A 393 -12.60 7.00 -17.60
CA ALA A 393 -11.64 6.11 -18.26
C ALA A 393 -11.53 4.75 -17.56
N VAL A 394 -11.46 4.71 -16.22
CA VAL A 394 -11.36 3.45 -15.48
C VAL A 394 -12.64 2.63 -15.54
N ILE A 395 -13.82 3.27 -15.60
CA ILE A 395 -15.10 2.59 -15.81
C ILE A 395 -15.15 2.00 -17.21
N LYS A 396 -14.86 2.78 -18.26
CA LYS A 396 -14.85 2.32 -19.67
C LYS A 396 -13.88 1.15 -19.88
N LYS A 397 -12.72 1.16 -19.22
CA LYS A 397 -11.72 0.08 -19.28
C LYS A 397 -12.12 -1.15 -18.45
N GLY A 398 -13.27 -1.15 -17.79
CA GLY A 398 -13.76 -2.27 -16.98
C GLY A 398 -12.97 -2.52 -15.70
N MET A 399 -12.21 -1.52 -15.23
CA MET A 399 -11.39 -1.61 -14.00
C MET A 399 -12.22 -1.41 -12.72
N VAL A 400 -13.46 -0.96 -12.90
CA VAL A 400 -14.46 -0.72 -11.86
C VAL A 400 -15.75 -1.45 -12.24
N LEU A 401 -15.67 -2.78 -12.36
CA LEU A 401 -16.83 -3.65 -12.58
C LEU A 401 -17.07 -4.53 -11.35
N PRO A 402 -18.32 -4.93 -11.05
CA PRO A 402 -18.57 -6.00 -10.09
C PRO A 402 -17.81 -7.27 -10.48
N GLY A 403 -17.19 -7.92 -9.49
CA GLY A 403 -16.28 -9.04 -9.70
C GLY A 403 -14.87 -8.65 -10.16
N ASN A 404 -14.68 -7.44 -10.70
CA ASN A 404 -13.40 -6.90 -11.19
C ASN A 404 -13.17 -5.45 -10.74
N PHE A 405 -13.36 -5.17 -9.43
CA PHE A 405 -13.13 -3.84 -8.86
C PHE A 405 -11.67 -3.69 -8.44
N VAL A 406 -10.81 -3.31 -9.40
CA VAL A 406 -9.34 -3.29 -9.26
C VAL A 406 -8.81 -1.88 -8.98
N TRP A 407 -9.47 -0.85 -9.50
CA TRP A 407 -9.10 0.53 -9.22
C TRP A 407 -9.96 1.14 -8.10
N HIS A 408 -9.36 1.92 -7.21
CA HIS A 408 -10.07 2.60 -6.12
C HIS A 408 -9.58 4.04 -5.98
N PRO A 409 -10.47 5.02 -5.71
CA PRO A 409 -10.08 6.42 -5.49
C PRO A 409 -9.01 6.59 -4.39
N SER A 410 -8.98 5.67 -3.41
CA SER A 410 -7.97 5.68 -2.36
C SER A 410 -6.53 5.58 -2.87
N ARG A 411 -6.31 5.01 -4.07
CA ARG A 411 -4.99 4.91 -4.69
C ARG A 411 -4.49 6.31 -5.08
N THR A 412 -5.26 7.03 -5.89
CA THR A 412 -4.94 8.39 -6.33
C THR A 412 -4.74 9.34 -5.15
N LEU A 413 -5.61 9.27 -4.13
CA LEU A 413 -5.44 10.09 -2.92
C LEU A 413 -4.12 9.78 -2.22
N HIS A 414 -3.73 8.51 -2.07
CA HIS A 414 -2.47 8.16 -1.43
C HIS A 414 -1.25 8.59 -2.25
N GLU A 415 -1.29 8.45 -3.57
CA GLU A 415 -0.24 8.89 -4.50
C GLU A 415 0.03 10.40 -4.36
N LEU A 416 -1.03 11.18 -4.13
CA LEU A 416 -0.95 12.62 -3.88
C LEU A 416 -0.72 12.99 -2.40
N GLY A 417 -0.49 12.00 -1.53
CA GLY A 417 -0.25 12.24 -0.11
C GLY A 417 -1.47 12.72 0.69
N ILE A 418 -2.68 12.47 0.19
CA ILE A 418 -3.93 12.82 0.86
C ILE A 418 -4.39 11.66 1.74
N ASN A 419 -4.62 11.96 3.02
CA ASN A 419 -5.22 10.99 3.94
C ASN A 419 -6.70 10.79 3.59
N LEU A 420 -7.17 9.55 3.60
CA LEU A 420 -8.54 9.23 3.22
C LEU A 420 -9.62 9.85 4.11
N ARG A 421 -9.26 10.36 5.30
CA ARG A 421 -10.18 11.17 6.11
C ARG A 421 -10.69 12.42 5.36
N TYR A 422 -9.93 12.93 4.39
CA TYR A 422 -10.30 14.10 3.60
C TYR A 422 -11.11 13.78 2.35
N MET A 423 -11.60 12.53 2.19
CA MET A 423 -12.43 12.16 1.03
C MET A 423 -13.68 13.03 0.87
N GLY A 424 -14.27 13.53 1.97
CA GLY A 424 -15.41 14.45 1.89
C GLY A 424 -15.04 15.82 1.30
N ASN A 425 -13.84 16.33 1.59
CA ASN A 425 -13.30 17.53 0.96
C ASN A 425 -12.98 17.29 -0.52
N VAL A 426 -12.40 16.15 -0.88
CA VAL A 426 -12.16 15.83 -2.30
C VAL A 426 -13.49 15.72 -3.05
N TYR A 427 -14.49 15.06 -2.45
CA TYR A 427 -15.84 14.92 -3.01
C TYR A 427 -16.49 16.28 -3.30
N SER A 428 -16.32 17.28 -2.43
CA SER A 428 -16.90 18.61 -2.63
C SER A 428 -16.26 19.41 -3.76
N HIS A 429 -15.05 19.03 -4.20
CA HIS A 429 -14.37 19.66 -5.34
C HIS A 429 -14.58 18.92 -6.67
N CYS A 430 -14.93 17.63 -6.64
CA CYS A 430 -15.22 16.86 -7.85
C CYS A 430 -16.47 17.40 -8.58
N LYS A 431 -16.38 17.45 -9.91
CA LYS A 431 -17.45 17.97 -10.78
C LYS A 431 -18.25 16.86 -11.45
N THR A 432 -17.65 15.69 -11.65
CA THR A 432 -18.27 14.58 -12.37
C THR A 432 -19.10 13.69 -11.42
N PRO A 433 -20.29 13.22 -11.85
CA PRO A 433 -21.06 12.24 -11.09
C PRO A 433 -20.30 10.95 -10.80
N GLU A 434 -19.45 10.51 -11.73
CA GLU A 434 -18.65 9.29 -11.63
C GLU A 434 -17.64 9.40 -10.48
N ALA A 435 -16.82 10.45 -10.45
CA ALA A 435 -15.84 10.64 -9.39
C ALA A 435 -16.51 10.77 -8.02
N ARG A 436 -17.59 11.58 -7.95
CA ARG A 436 -18.37 11.76 -6.72
C ARG A 436 -18.95 10.43 -6.22
N THR A 437 -19.53 9.63 -7.11
CA THR A 437 -20.15 8.36 -6.71
C THR A 437 -19.12 7.31 -6.30
N LEU A 438 -17.99 7.21 -7.00
CA LEU A 438 -16.90 6.30 -6.62
C LEU A 438 -16.31 6.66 -5.25
N LEU A 439 -16.20 7.96 -4.93
CA LEU A 439 -15.82 8.43 -3.60
C LEU A 439 -16.87 8.07 -2.54
N LEU A 440 -18.16 8.23 -2.84
CA LEU A 440 -19.24 7.83 -1.92
C LEU A 440 -19.26 6.33 -1.65
N ILE A 441 -19.07 5.49 -2.68
CA ILE A 441 -18.96 4.04 -2.52
C ILE A 441 -17.80 3.68 -1.59
N GLU A 442 -16.62 4.31 -1.79
CA GLU A 442 -15.45 4.07 -0.95
C GLU A 442 -15.67 4.52 0.50
N MET A 443 -16.32 5.68 0.72
CA MET A 443 -16.65 6.19 2.05
C MET A 443 -17.71 5.32 2.74
N ALA A 444 -18.81 4.99 2.07
CA ALA A 444 -19.88 4.13 2.59
C ALA A 444 -19.35 2.73 2.94
N ALA A 445 -18.56 2.12 2.06
CA ALA A 445 -17.93 0.82 2.32
C ALA A 445 -17.07 0.85 3.59
N ARG A 446 -16.32 1.93 3.82
CA ARG A 446 -15.49 2.10 5.01
C ARG A 446 -16.31 2.30 6.27
N SER A 447 -17.36 3.11 6.23
CA SER A 447 -18.26 3.32 7.36
C SER A 447 -18.98 2.01 7.74
N ILE A 448 -19.59 1.33 6.77
CA ILE A 448 -20.25 0.03 6.98
C ILE A 448 -19.26 -1.00 7.55
N LYS A 449 -18.03 -1.05 7.01
CA LYS A 449 -16.98 -1.92 7.55
C LYS A 449 -16.67 -1.62 9.01
N GLN A 450 -16.54 -0.36 9.42
CA GLN A 450 -16.20 -0.04 10.82
C GLN A 450 -17.33 -0.43 11.76
N ASP A 451 -18.57 -0.16 11.38
CA ASP A 451 -19.73 -0.58 12.16
C ASP A 451 -19.82 -2.12 12.25
N LEU A 452 -19.68 -2.84 11.13
CA LEU A 452 -19.65 -4.32 11.13
C LEU A 452 -18.57 -4.85 12.07
N ARG A 453 -17.36 -4.28 12.01
CA ARG A 453 -16.26 -4.64 12.89
C ARG A 453 -16.59 -4.35 14.35
N GLN A 454 -17.35 -3.31 14.67
CA GLN A 454 -17.78 -3.02 16.04
C GLN A 454 -18.83 -4.02 16.52
N LYS A 455 -19.85 -4.31 15.71
CA LYS A 455 -20.88 -5.29 16.02
C LYS A 455 -20.31 -6.70 16.21
N ILE A 456 -19.35 -7.10 15.38
CA ILE A 456 -18.64 -8.38 15.53
C ILE A 456 -17.89 -8.42 16.87
N ARG A 457 -17.12 -7.38 17.22
CA ARG A 457 -16.41 -7.33 18.53
C ARG A 457 -17.37 -7.42 19.71
N ALA A 458 -18.47 -6.68 19.68
CA ALA A 458 -19.49 -6.73 20.73
C ALA A 458 -20.12 -8.14 20.85
N LYS A 459 -20.36 -8.82 19.73
CA LYS A 459 -20.83 -10.20 19.73
C LYS A 459 -19.77 -11.15 20.31
N MET A 460 -18.50 -11.01 19.92
CA MET A 460 -17.40 -11.80 20.49
C MET A 460 -17.28 -11.62 22.01
N GLU A 461 -17.42 -10.39 22.50
CA GLU A 461 -17.36 -10.06 23.92
C GLU A 461 -18.51 -10.67 24.72
N LYS A 462 -19.70 -10.72 24.11
CA LYS A 462 -20.89 -11.34 24.70
C LYS A 462 -20.76 -12.87 24.76
N GLU A 463 -20.38 -13.51 23.65
CA GLU A 463 -20.33 -14.97 23.55
C GLU A 463 -19.11 -15.57 24.26
N LYS A 464 -17.99 -14.84 24.32
CA LYS A 464 -16.72 -15.26 24.94
C LYS A 464 -16.19 -16.62 24.45
N PHE A 465 -16.60 -17.03 23.26
CA PHE A 465 -16.21 -18.29 22.64
C PHE A 465 -15.94 -18.08 21.14
N PRO A 466 -14.95 -18.76 20.53
CA PRO A 466 -14.57 -18.55 19.12
C PRO A 466 -15.56 -19.18 18.11
N LEU A 467 -16.80 -18.68 18.05
CA LEU A 467 -17.86 -19.18 17.14
C LEU A 467 -17.93 -18.39 15.83
N GLU A 468 -17.15 -18.79 14.81
CA GLU A 468 -17.10 -18.06 13.52
C GLU A 468 -18.48 -17.95 12.82
N ASN A 469 -19.30 -19.01 12.88
CA ASN A 469 -20.63 -19.04 12.27
C ASN A 469 -21.57 -17.94 12.82
N GLU A 470 -21.47 -17.63 14.10
CA GLU A 470 -22.28 -16.57 14.72
C GLU A 470 -21.94 -15.18 14.17
N TYR A 471 -20.69 -14.97 13.76
CA TYR A 471 -20.23 -13.73 13.14
C TYR A 471 -20.64 -13.67 11.67
N ILE A 472 -20.68 -14.81 10.97
CA ILE A 472 -21.19 -14.92 9.60
C ILE A 472 -22.69 -14.59 9.56
N ILE A 473 -23.49 -15.11 10.49
CA ILE A 473 -24.93 -14.81 10.58
C ILE A 473 -25.16 -13.30 10.73
N LEU A 474 -24.42 -12.66 11.65
CA LEU A 474 -24.47 -11.22 11.85
C LEU A 474 -24.06 -10.47 10.57
N LEU A 475 -22.93 -10.83 9.95
CA LEU A 475 -22.44 -10.21 8.73
C LEU A 475 -23.48 -10.27 7.60
N VAL A 476 -24.07 -11.44 7.35
CA VAL A 476 -25.07 -11.63 6.29
C VAL A 476 -26.33 -10.80 6.56
N SER A 477 -26.82 -10.82 7.80
CA SER A 477 -27.98 -10.01 8.20
C SER A 477 -27.75 -8.52 7.94
N GLU A 478 -26.61 -8.01 8.38
CA GLU A 478 -26.25 -6.60 8.23
C GLU A 478 -26.07 -6.21 6.76
N LEU A 479 -25.37 -7.01 5.95
CA LEU A 479 -25.20 -6.73 4.53
C LEU A 479 -26.53 -6.75 3.75
N ASN A 480 -27.41 -7.69 4.07
CA ASN A 480 -28.75 -7.75 3.48
C ASN A 480 -29.54 -6.47 3.80
N SER A 481 -29.57 -6.05 5.07
CA SER A 481 -30.30 -4.83 5.49
C SER A 481 -29.75 -3.51 4.92
N ARG A 482 -28.48 -3.49 4.49
CA ARG A 482 -27.79 -2.26 4.04
C ARG A 482 -27.71 -2.12 2.54
N ILE A 483 -27.55 -3.24 1.83
CA ILE A 483 -27.19 -3.21 0.40
C ILE A 483 -28.29 -3.82 -0.46
N PHE A 484 -28.83 -4.97 -0.04
CA PHE A 484 -29.72 -5.77 -0.86
C PHE A 484 -31.20 -5.44 -0.61
N LEU A 485 -31.55 -5.15 0.64
CA LEU A 485 -32.87 -4.76 1.13
C LEU A 485 -32.72 -3.49 2.00
N PRO A 486 -32.26 -2.37 1.41
CA PRO A 486 -31.89 -1.18 2.16
C PRO A 486 -33.11 -0.50 2.80
N ASP A 487 -33.04 -0.28 4.12
CA ASP A 487 -33.95 0.62 4.85
C ASP A 487 -33.38 2.05 4.84
N THR A 488 -34.20 3.05 4.52
CA THR A 488 -33.82 4.47 4.54
C THR A 488 -33.25 4.90 5.89
N LYS A 489 -33.81 4.41 7.02
CA LYS A 489 -33.32 4.74 8.36
C LYS A 489 -31.90 4.23 8.60
N VAL A 490 -31.57 3.06 8.05
CA VAL A 490 -30.21 2.49 8.14
C VAL A 490 -29.21 3.34 7.35
N TRP A 491 -29.64 3.94 6.25
CA TRP A 491 -28.79 4.84 5.46
C TRP A 491 -28.59 6.22 6.10
N ASP A 492 -29.56 6.72 6.86
CA ASP A 492 -29.36 7.90 7.72
C ASP A 492 -28.27 7.66 8.77
N GLU A 493 -28.24 6.46 9.37
CA GLU A 493 -27.17 6.03 10.29
C GLU A 493 -25.81 5.94 9.59
N ILE A 494 -25.75 5.32 8.41
CA ILE A 494 -24.51 5.24 7.61
C ILE A 494 -24.02 6.65 7.27
N GLY A 495 -24.91 7.56 6.90
CA GLY A 495 -24.57 8.95 6.60
C GLY A 495 -23.99 9.69 7.81
N ARG A 496 -24.56 9.48 9.01
CA ARG A 496 -23.98 10.02 10.26
C ARG A 496 -22.59 9.46 10.54
N GLU A 497 -22.38 8.16 10.36
CA GLU A 497 -21.05 7.55 10.52
C GLU A 497 -20.05 8.05 9.47
N MET A 498 -20.48 8.28 8.23
CA MET A 498 -19.62 8.91 7.21
C MET A 498 -19.13 10.30 7.67
N LYS A 499 -20.03 11.16 8.18
CA LYS A 499 -19.65 12.50 8.69
C LYS A 499 -18.69 12.46 9.89
N LYS A 500 -18.67 11.35 10.64
CA LYS A 500 -17.74 11.14 11.76
C LYS A 500 -16.35 10.72 11.30
N TYR A 501 -16.26 9.96 10.21
CA TYR A 501 -15.00 9.40 9.71
C TYR A 501 -14.33 10.24 8.63
N PHE A 502 -15.10 11.07 7.93
CA PHE A 502 -14.66 11.87 6.81
C PHE A 502 -14.99 13.34 7.02
N ASP A 503 -14.01 14.19 6.76
CA ASP A 503 -14.13 15.63 6.86
C ASP A 503 -14.87 16.13 5.61
N PHE A 504 -16.04 16.73 5.81
CA PHE A 504 -16.86 17.37 4.77
C PHE A 504 -16.96 18.87 5.04
N PRO A 505 -16.76 19.73 4.02
CA PRO A 505 -17.15 21.13 4.12
C PRO A 505 -18.63 21.30 4.43
N GLU A 506 -18.98 22.41 5.07
CA GLU A 506 -20.38 22.71 5.41
C GLU A 506 -21.26 22.70 4.16
N GLY A 507 -22.44 22.07 4.25
CA GLY A 507 -23.39 21.94 3.14
C GLY A 507 -22.98 20.99 2.00
N SER A 508 -21.76 20.45 2.00
CA SER A 508 -21.27 19.59 0.91
C SER A 508 -21.73 18.13 0.97
N PHE A 509 -22.20 17.68 2.13
CA PHE A 509 -22.63 16.30 2.31
C PHE A 509 -23.95 16.04 1.57
N PRO A 510 -24.04 14.96 0.77
CA PRO A 510 -25.24 14.69 -0.02
C PRO A 510 -26.46 14.40 0.86
N SER A 511 -27.63 14.89 0.44
CA SER A 511 -28.87 14.75 1.20
C SER A 511 -29.37 13.30 1.24
N ARG A 512 -29.15 12.53 0.17
CA ARG A 512 -29.54 11.11 0.06
C ARG A 512 -28.42 10.27 -0.54
N VAL A 513 -27.48 9.86 0.32
CA VAL A 513 -26.29 9.06 -0.05
C VAL A 513 -26.68 7.78 -0.81
N ASN A 514 -27.72 7.09 -0.35
CA ASN A 514 -28.16 5.83 -0.94
C ASN A 514 -28.71 6.03 -2.36
N GLU A 515 -29.45 7.12 -2.62
CA GLU A 515 -29.95 7.40 -3.97
C GLU A 515 -28.82 7.72 -4.93
N GLU A 516 -27.81 8.50 -4.52
CA GLU A 516 -26.64 8.77 -5.36
C GLU A 516 -25.87 7.48 -5.71
N ILE A 517 -25.73 6.56 -4.75
CA ILE A 517 -25.05 5.28 -5.01
C ILE A 517 -25.94 4.34 -5.84
N PHE A 518 -27.22 4.21 -5.52
CA PHE A 518 -28.10 3.18 -6.09
C PHE A 518 -28.61 3.55 -7.48
N ASN A 519 -28.78 4.85 -7.75
CA ASN A 519 -29.14 5.36 -9.07
C ASN A 519 -27.91 5.56 -9.96
N PHE A 520 -26.73 5.13 -9.50
CA PHE A 520 -25.53 5.19 -10.31
C PHE A 520 -25.65 4.22 -11.48
N VAL A 521 -25.98 4.79 -12.64
CA VAL A 521 -26.06 4.11 -13.93
C VAL A 521 -25.00 4.70 -14.83
N PHE A 522 -24.19 3.83 -15.43
CA PHE A 522 -23.25 4.22 -16.45
C PHE A 522 -23.50 3.36 -17.69
N HIS A 523 -23.40 3.96 -18.88
CA HIS A 523 -23.40 3.20 -20.12
C HIS A 523 -22.11 2.38 -20.18
N LEU A 524 -22.21 1.13 -19.76
CA LEU A 524 -21.12 0.18 -19.87
C LEU A 524 -20.72 0.05 -21.33
N ASP A 525 -19.45 -0.25 -21.57
CA ASP A 525 -19.05 -0.73 -22.89
C ASP A 525 -20.00 -1.90 -23.28
N PRO A 526 -20.55 -1.93 -24.52
CA PRO A 526 -21.54 -2.94 -24.94
C PRO A 526 -21.11 -4.38 -24.65
N ARG A 527 -19.81 -4.63 -24.52
CA ARG A 527 -19.25 -5.92 -24.10
C ARG A 527 -19.71 -6.39 -22.71
N TYR A 528 -20.09 -5.49 -21.80
CA TYR A 528 -20.46 -5.80 -20.42
C TYR A 528 -21.95 -5.60 -20.12
N GLU A 529 -22.74 -5.06 -21.06
CA GLU A 529 -24.17 -4.80 -20.84
C GLU A 529 -24.95 -6.09 -20.51
N ASN A 530 -24.58 -7.20 -21.15
CA ASN A 530 -25.20 -8.50 -20.89
C ASN A 530 -24.84 -9.10 -19.52
N ASP A 531 -23.73 -8.68 -18.92
CA ASP A 531 -23.27 -9.20 -17.63
C ASP A 531 -24.04 -8.55 -16.45
N PHE A 532 -24.57 -7.33 -16.66
CA PHE A 532 -25.22 -6.51 -15.62
C PHE A 532 -26.53 -5.87 -16.12
N PRO A 533 -27.56 -6.68 -16.44
CA PRO A 533 -28.79 -6.20 -17.09
C PRO A 533 -29.69 -5.35 -16.17
N ASP A 534 -29.57 -5.51 -14.85
CA ASP A 534 -30.32 -4.72 -13.86
C ASP A 534 -29.43 -3.59 -13.32
N SER A 535 -29.89 -2.35 -13.39
CA SER A 535 -29.18 -1.08 -13.11
C SER A 535 -28.71 -0.85 -11.65
N LYS A 536 -28.44 -1.90 -10.87
CA LYS A 536 -27.96 -1.85 -9.47
C LYS A 536 -26.43 -1.82 -9.36
N PHE A 537 -25.78 -1.19 -10.32
CA PHE A 537 -24.32 -1.22 -10.48
C PHE A 537 -23.59 -0.70 -9.24
N GLY A 538 -24.03 0.42 -8.66
CA GLY A 538 -23.45 0.98 -7.44
C GLY A 538 -23.57 0.06 -6.22
N ASN A 539 -24.69 -0.67 -6.06
CA ASN A 539 -24.87 -1.62 -4.94
C ASN A 539 -23.88 -2.77 -5.03
N LEU A 540 -23.66 -3.29 -6.23
CA LEU A 540 -22.72 -4.39 -6.48
C LEU A 540 -21.27 -3.95 -6.22
N LEU A 541 -20.90 -2.73 -6.66
CA LEU A 541 -19.58 -2.16 -6.36
C LEU A 541 -19.38 -1.96 -4.84
N LEU A 542 -20.40 -1.45 -4.14
CA LEU A 542 -20.37 -1.30 -2.68
C LEU A 542 -20.21 -2.65 -1.98
N PHE A 543 -20.98 -3.66 -2.39
CA PHE A 543 -20.88 -5.02 -1.86
C PHE A 543 -19.48 -5.60 -2.06
N ASP A 544 -18.94 -5.51 -3.27
CA ASP A 544 -17.60 -6.01 -3.55
C ASP A 544 -16.53 -5.28 -2.76
N ARG A 545 -16.70 -3.96 -2.59
CA ARG A 545 -15.74 -3.20 -1.81
C ARG A 545 -15.72 -3.63 -0.35
N ILE A 546 -16.91 -3.82 0.25
CA ILE A 546 -17.01 -4.31 1.63
C ILE A 546 -16.43 -5.72 1.73
N ARG A 547 -16.72 -6.60 0.76
CA ARG A 547 -16.14 -7.95 0.68
C ARG A 547 -14.62 -7.94 0.65
N GLN A 548 -14.00 -7.12 -0.19
CA GLN A 548 -12.54 -6.95 -0.25
C GLN A 548 -11.95 -6.36 1.04
N MET A 549 -12.69 -5.51 1.75
CA MET A 549 -12.22 -4.89 3.00
C MET A 549 -12.36 -5.81 4.22
N MET A 550 -13.41 -6.63 4.24
CA MET A 550 -13.73 -7.58 5.32
C MET A 550 -13.17 -8.98 5.06
N ALA A 551 -12.67 -9.24 3.85
CA ALA A 551 -12.07 -10.51 3.42
C ALA A 551 -12.97 -11.74 3.61
N PHE A 552 -14.30 -11.58 3.63
CA PHE A 552 -15.21 -12.74 3.68
C PHE A 552 -15.31 -13.43 2.32
N LYS A 553 -15.41 -14.75 2.36
CA LYS A 553 -15.48 -15.61 1.17
C LYS A 553 -16.93 -15.95 0.87
N VAL A 554 -17.31 -15.84 -0.39
CA VAL A 554 -18.61 -16.26 -0.91
C VAL A 554 -18.37 -17.32 -1.98
N ASN A 555 -19.20 -18.35 -2.02
CA ASN A 555 -19.18 -19.35 -3.08
C ASN A 555 -19.18 -18.68 -4.48
N LYS A 556 -18.23 -19.03 -5.35
CA LYS A 556 -18.04 -18.40 -6.67
C LYS A 556 -19.31 -18.45 -7.54
N ALA A 557 -20.03 -19.58 -7.56
CA ALA A 557 -21.25 -19.74 -8.35
C ALA A 557 -22.39 -18.86 -7.81
N PHE A 558 -22.54 -18.76 -6.48
CA PHE A 558 -23.54 -17.87 -5.89
C PHE A 558 -23.19 -16.39 -6.10
N LEU A 559 -21.91 -16.04 -6.07
CA LEU A 559 -21.45 -14.69 -6.35
C LEU A 559 -21.82 -14.24 -7.77
N GLN A 560 -21.67 -15.13 -8.77
CA GLN A 560 -22.15 -14.87 -10.13
C GLN A 560 -23.67 -14.63 -10.17
N ARG A 561 -24.46 -15.42 -9.42
CA ARG A 561 -25.91 -15.19 -9.31
C ARG A 561 -26.27 -13.83 -8.71
N ILE A 562 -25.45 -13.29 -7.80
CA ILE A 562 -25.63 -11.93 -7.28
C ILE A 562 -25.36 -10.90 -8.38
N TYR A 563 -24.27 -11.05 -9.13
CA TYR A 563 -23.88 -10.13 -10.20
C TYR A 563 -24.88 -10.11 -11.36
N SER A 564 -25.43 -11.25 -11.73
CA SER A 564 -26.45 -11.39 -12.77
C SER A 564 -27.87 -11.02 -12.31
N GLY A 565 -28.05 -10.52 -11.08
CA GLY A 565 -29.36 -10.14 -10.53
C GLY A 565 -30.28 -11.30 -10.13
N ILE A 566 -29.91 -12.55 -10.47
CA ILE A 566 -30.69 -13.77 -10.15
C ILE A 566 -30.87 -13.93 -8.63
N ALA A 567 -29.82 -13.67 -7.85
CA ALA A 567 -29.88 -13.66 -6.40
C ALA A 567 -30.07 -12.23 -5.90
N LYS A 568 -31.18 -12.00 -5.19
CA LYS A 568 -31.51 -10.67 -4.65
C LYS A 568 -30.94 -10.39 -3.26
N GLN A 569 -30.39 -11.39 -2.58
CA GLN A 569 -29.84 -11.28 -1.22
C GLN A 569 -28.79 -12.37 -0.94
N LEU A 570 -27.94 -12.12 0.05
CA LEU A 570 -26.94 -13.06 0.53
C LEU A 570 -27.56 -14.09 1.48
N LYS A 571 -27.06 -15.33 1.46
CA LYS A 571 -27.49 -16.42 2.36
C LYS A 571 -26.31 -16.85 3.25
N VAL A 572 -26.59 -17.27 4.49
CA VAL A 572 -25.55 -17.71 5.44
C VAL A 572 -24.71 -18.86 4.87
N VAL A 573 -25.38 -19.90 4.33
CA VAL A 573 -24.74 -21.10 3.80
C VAL A 573 -23.75 -20.85 2.64
N VAL A 574 -23.83 -19.71 1.95
CA VAL A 574 -22.94 -19.41 0.82
C VAL A 574 -21.69 -18.63 1.24
N VAL A 575 -21.65 -18.12 2.48
CA VAL A 575 -20.48 -17.46 3.05
C VAL A 575 -19.63 -18.53 3.73
N THR A 576 -18.48 -18.84 3.13
CA THR A 576 -17.65 -19.97 3.57
C THR A 576 -16.67 -19.61 4.69
N GLY A 577 -16.58 -18.34 5.07
CA GLY A 577 -15.75 -17.89 6.19
C GLY A 577 -15.42 -16.41 6.14
N VAL A 578 -14.92 -15.87 7.26
CA VAL A 578 -14.33 -14.54 7.34
C VAL A 578 -12.81 -14.69 7.26
N GLY A 579 -12.21 -14.25 6.16
CA GLY A 579 -10.77 -14.33 5.97
C GLY A 579 -9.99 -13.30 6.80
N GLN A 580 -8.70 -13.55 6.94
CA GLN A 580 -7.76 -12.54 7.43
C GLN A 580 -7.34 -11.63 6.28
N LYS A 581 -7.30 -10.32 6.52
CA LYS A 581 -6.70 -9.37 5.58
C LYS A 581 -5.30 -9.04 6.04
N ILE A 582 -4.31 -9.26 5.17
CA ILE A 582 -2.90 -9.07 5.50
C ILE A 582 -2.34 -7.96 4.64
N LYS A 583 -1.59 -7.08 5.29
CA LYS A 583 -0.74 -6.10 4.64
C LYS A 583 0.67 -6.34 5.12
N HIS A 584 1.63 -6.39 4.23
CA HIS A 584 3.02 -6.63 4.58
C HIS A 584 3.90 -5.61 3.86
N MET A 585 5.20 -5.65 4.11
CA MET A 585 6.14 -4.79 3.41
C MET A 585 6.01 -4.99 1.89
N ASN A 586 6.00 -3.90 1.13
CA ASN A 586 5.81 -3.89 -0.33
C ASN A 586 6.82 -4.77 -1.07
N ILE A 587 8.02 -4.93 -0.51
CA ILE A 587 9.11 -5.74 -1.06
C ILE A 587 8.74 -7.22 -1.27
N ILE A 588 7.82 -7.78 -0.48
CA ILE A 588 7.38 -9.18 -0.65
C ILE A 588 6.59 -9.32 -1.95
N SER A 589 5.56 -8.49 -2.15
CA SER A 589 4.80 -8.53 -3.40
C SER A 589 5.65 -8.10 -4.60
N HIS A 590 6.60 -7.18 -4.40
CA HIS A 590 7.54 -6.81 -5.46
C HIS A 590 8.39 -8.01 -5.89
N ALA A 591 8.98 -8.75 -4.94
CA ALA A 591 9.78 -9.94 -5.23
C ALA A 591 8.94 -11.04 -5.91
N GLU A 592 7.72 -11.29 -5.44
CA GLU A 592 6.79 -12.22 -6.08
C GLU A 592 6.47 -11.81 -7.53
N GLY A 593 6.16 -10.53 -7.76
CA GLY A 593 5.91 -10.01 -9.10
C GLY A 593 7.13 -10.13 -10.01
N TRP A 594 8.32 -9.87 -9.46
CA TRP A 594 9.57 -10.02 -10.19
C TRP A 594 9.79 -11.46 -10.65
N LEU A 595 9.57 -12.45 -9.77
CA LEU A 595 9.72 -13.87 -10.11
C LEU A 595 8.69 -14.35 -11.16
N LEU A 596 7.47 -13.82 -11.11
CA LEU A 596 6.37 -14.24 -11.97
C LEU A 596 6.37 -13.57 -13.35
N ARG A 597 7.17 -12.51 -13.56
CA ARG A 597 7.05 -11.63 -14.74
C ARG A 597 7.11 -12.34 -16.09
N ASN A 598 7.85 -13.44 -16.19
CA ASN A 598 7.98 -14.21 -17.42
C ASN A 598 6.94 -15.33 -17.52
N ASP A 599 6.58 -15.95 -16.39
CA ASP A 599 5.73 -17.15 -16.34
C ASP A 599 4.23 -16.81 -16.32
N ASP A 600 3.85 -15.81 -15.54
CA ASP A 600 2.47 -15.32 -15.42
C ASP A 600 2.47 -13.78 -15.28
N PRO A 601 2.53 -13.04 -16.40
CA PRO A 601 2.58 -11.57 -16.38
C PRO A 601 1.33 -10.92 -15.78
N HIS A 602 0.17 -11.58 -15.86
CA HIS A 602 -1.06 -11.08 -15.24
C HIS A 602 -0.97 -11.14 -13.72
N LEU A 603 -0.52 -12.26 -13.17
CA LEU A 603 -0.29 -12.38 -11.73
C LEU A 603 0.86 -11.48 -11.28
N ALA A 604 1.92 -11.35 -12.09
CA ALA A 604 3.02 -10.43 -11.81
C ALA A 604 2.54 -8.98 -11.67
N LEU A 605 1.75 -8.49 -12.62
CA LEU A 605 1.14 -7.14 -12.55
C LEU A 605 0.31 -6.97 -11.28
N LYS A 606 -0.51 -7.97 -10.93
CA LYS A 606 -1.31 -7.95 -9.69
C LYS A 606 -0.45 -7.88 -8.43
N ARG A 607 0.70 -8.57 -8.41
CA ARG A 607 1.66 -8.50 -7.30
C ARG A 607 2.33 -7.13 -7.23
N PHE A 608 2.75 -6.57 -8.35
CA PHE A 608 3.29 -5.20 -8.37
C PHE A 608 2.25 -4.16 -7.96
N ASP A 609 0.99 -4.28 -8.37
CA ASP A 609 -0.08 -3.40 -7.89
C ASP A 609 -0.28 -3.53 -6.37
N THR A 610 -0.19 -4.74 -5.81
CA THR A 610 -0.23 -4.96 -4.36
C THR A 610 0.94 -4.27 -3.65
N ALA A 611 2.15 -4.31 -4.23
CA ALA A 611 3.30 -3.57 -3.70
C ALA A 611 3.06 -2.05 -3.74
N ARG A 612 2.50 -1.56 -4.85
CA ARG A 612 2.20 -0.14 -5.08
C ARG A 612 1.17 0.40 -4.10
N GLU A 613 0.18 -0.39 -3.69
CA GLU A 613 -0.79 0.05 -2.67
C GLU A 613 -0.16 0.43 -1.32
N SER A 614 1.00 -0.15 -1.00
CA SER A 614 1.71 0.07 0.26
C SER A 614 2.79 1.14 0.17
N SER A 615 3.44 1.27 -0.99
CA SER A 615 4.35 2.37 -1.31
C SER A 615 4.10 2.87 -2.73
N PRO A 616 3.20 3.85 -2.93
CA PRO A 616 2.73 4.27 -4.25
C PRO A 616 3.82 4.92 -5.11
N LEU A 617 4.80 5.57 -4.47
CA LEU A 617 5.90 6.27 -5.12
C LEU A 617 7.18 5.41 -5.19
N ASN A 618 7.09 4.10 -4.95
CA ASN A 618 8.24 3.22 -5.09
C ASN A 618 8.62 3.08 -6.57
N LYS A 619 9.73 3.71 -6.96
CA LYS A 619 10.17 3.78 -8.35
C LYS A 619 10.28 2.44 -9.07
N PHE A 620 10.86 1.42 -8.40
CA PHE A 620 11.03 0.10 -9.01
C PHE A 620 9.70 -0.57 -9.27
N THR A 621 8.76 -0.42 -8.33
CA THR A 621 7.40 -0.96 -8.48
C THR A 621 6.67 -0.23 -9.60
N LEU A 622 6.72 1.09 -9.66
CA LEU A 622 6.12 1.89 -10.73
C LEU A 622 6.63 1.49 -12.11
N ARG A 623 7.96 1.39 -12.28
CA ARG A 623 8.59 0.90 -13.50
C ARG A 623 8.06 -0.48 -13.88
N ASN A 624 8.07 -1.43 -12.95
CA ASN A 624 7.63 -2.80 -13.26
C ASN A 624 6.13 -2.88 -13.56
N VAL A 625 5.27 -2.09 -12.89
CA VAL A 625 3.85 -1.96 -13.25
C VAL A 625 3.72 -1.45 -14.69
N ALA A 626 4.47 -0.41 -15.07
CA ALA A 626 4.45 0.16 -16.41
C ALA A 626 4.90 -0.88 -17.46
N THR A 627 6.05 -1.53 -17.24
CA THR A 627 6.58 -2.56 -18.14
C THR A 627 5.60 -3.72 -18.33
N MET A 628 5.04 -4.27 -17.24
CA MET A 628 4.07 -5.38 -17.34
C MET A 628 2.77 -4.94 -18.02
N THR A 629 2.32 -3.71 -17.78
CA THR A 629 1.13 -3.15 -18.45
C THR A 629 1.35 -3.08 -19.96
N VAL A 630 2.52 -2.60 -20.40
CA VAL A 630 2.90 -2.57 -21.82
C VAL A 630 2.96 -3.97 -22.42
N GLU A 631 3.59 -4.93 -21.74
CA GLU A 631 3.69 -6.31 -22.25
C GLU A 631 2.33 -6.97 -22.42
N LEU A 632 1.44 -6.82 -21.44
CA LEU A 632 0.09 -7.36 -21.51
C LEU A 632 -0.75 -6.71 -22.61
N GLU A 633 -0.60 -5.39 -22.82
CA GLU A 633 -1.31 -4.71 -23.90
C GLU A 633 -0.79 -5.14 -25.28
N ARG A 634 0.52 -5.30 -25.45
CA ARG A 634 1.13 -5.81 -26.69
C ARG A 634 0.62 -7.19 -27.07
N LYS A 635 0.40 -8.08 -26.08
CA LYS A 635 -0.16 -9.42 -26.33
C LYS A 635 -1.57 -9.39 -26.94
N LYS A 636 -2.31 -8.28 -26.80
CA LYS A 636 -3.62 -8.11 -27.43
C LYS A 636 -3.53 -7.74 -28.91
N GLN A 637 -2.34 -7.51 -29.46
CA GLN A 637 -2.08 -7.14 -30.87
C GLN A 637 -2.88 -5.91 -31.33
N ARG A 638 -3.08 -4.92 -30.45
CA ARG A 638 -3.74 -3.65 -30.76
C ARG A 638 -2.72 -2.52 -30.70
N GLU A 639 -2.94 -1.49 -31.50
CA GLU A 639 -2.23 -0.23 -31.33
C GLU A 639 -2.56 0.39 -29.97
N PHE A 640 -1.61 1.12 -29.42
CA PHE A 640 -1.80 1.84 -28.17
C PHE A 640 -2.65 3.08 -28.43
N ASP A 641 -3.80 3.17 -27.76
CA ASP A 641 -4.57 4.41 -27.74
C ASP A 641 -3.87 5.51 -26.91
N ASP A 642 -4.23 6.77 -27.16
CA ASP A 642 -3.61 7.92 -26.49
C ASP A 642 -3.78 7.89 -24.96
N ASP A 643 -4.88 7.36 -24.45
CA ASP A 643 -5.14 7.25 -23.02
C ASP A 643 -4.22 6.22 -22.36
N PHE A 644 -3.95 5.12 -23.05
CA PHE A 644 -2.98 4.11 -22.64
C PHE A 644 -1.57 4.70 -22.63
N ILE A 645 -1.17 5.41 -23.69
CA ILE A 645 0.15 6.04 -23.77
C ILE A 645 0.33 7.02 -22.62
N LYS A 646 -0.63 7.92 -22.38
CA LYS A 646 -0.60 8.88 -21.27
C LYS A 646 -0.47 8.19 -19.91
N TYR A 647 -1.22 7.11 -19.68
CA TYR A 647 -1.15 6.36 -18.42
C TYR A 647 0.22 5.72 -18.19
N VAL A 648 0.80 5.08 -19.22
CA VAL A 648 2.12 4.45 -19.10
C VAL A 648 3.23 5.50 -18.96
N GLU A 649 3.17 6.60 -19.73
CA GLU A 649 4.09 7.74 -19.55
C GLU A 649 4.03 8.28 -18.12
N TYR A 650 2.83 8.43 -17.55
CA TYR A 650 2.65 8.89 -16.17
C TYR A 650 3.39 7.99 -15.17
N LEU A 651 3.25 6.66 -15.30
CA LEU A 651 3.92 5.71 -14.41
C LEU A 651 5.46 5.79 -14.53
N PHE A 652 5.99 5.85 -15.75
CA PHE A 652 7.43 5.98 -15.96
C PHE A 652 7.98 7.31 -15.47
N LYS A 653 7.27 8.41 -15.72
CA LYS A 653 7.64 9.73 -15.19
C LYS A 653 7.72 9.72 -13.68
N LEU A 654 6.73 9.15 -12.99
CA LEU A 654 6.81 9.00 -11.53
C LEU A 654 8.00 8.14 -11.08
N ALA A 655 8.38 7.12 -11.85
CA ALA A 655 9.52 6.27 -11.53
C ALA A 655 10.89 6.98 -11.66
N ILE A 656 11.00 8.05 -12.46
CA ILE A 656 12.27 8.75 -12.73
C ILE A 656 12.43 10.10 -12.01
N VAL A 657 11.39 10.59 -11.32
CA VAL A 657 11.37 11.95 -10.69
C VAL A 657 12.42 12.15 -9.57
N ASP A 658 12.88 11.09 -8.90
CA ASP A 658 13.74 11.19 -7.70
C ASP A 658 15.25 11.07 -8.03
N ASP A 659 15.62 10.56 -9.21
CA ASP A 659 17.02 10.30 -9.57
C ASP A 659 17.41 11.14 -10.80
N GLN A 660 18.07 12.27 -10.55
CA GLN A 660 18.85 12.94 -11.59
C GLN A 660 19.96 11.98 -12.05
N TYR A 661 19.69 11.22 -13.12
CA TYR A 661 20.64 10.47 -13.96
C TYR A 661 21.24 9.16 -13.41
N SER A 662 20.71 8.57 -12.32
CA SER A 662 21.31 7.34 -11.75
C SER A 662 20.56 6.03 -12.10
N ASP A 663 19.25 6.09 -12.39
CA ASP A 663 18.43 4.89 -12.68
C ASP A 663 18.35 4.61 -14.17
N THR A 664 19.48 4.14 -14.72
CA THR A 664 19.64 3.83 -16.15
C THR A 664 18.59 2.86 -16.66
N HIS A 665 18.25 1.84 -15.89
CA HIS A 665 17.27 0.84 -16.31
C HIS A 665 15.85 1.42 -16.43
N SER A 666 15.44 2.31 -15.52
CA SER A 666 14.14 3.00 -15.63
C SER A 666 14.08 3.91 -16.86
N LEU A 667 15.17 4.64 -17.15
CA LEU A 667 15.30 5.48 -18.35
C LEU A 667 15.22 4.63 -19.64
N TYR A 668 15.96 3.52 -19.69
CA TYR A 668 15.91 2.56 -20.79
C TYR A 668 14.50 2.04 -21.04
N GLN A 669 13.82 1.54 -20.01
CA GLN A 669 12.47 0.97 -20.15
C GLN A 669 11.47 2.03 -20.64
N TYR A 670 11.61 3.28 -20.19
CA TYR A 670 10.77 4.37 -20.64
C TYR A 670 11.05 4.74 -22.11
N GLY A 671 12.32 4.90 -22.49
CA GLY A 671 12.72 5.16 -23.88
C GLY A 671 12.26 4.05 -24.84
N LYS A 672 12.39 2.78 -24.42
CA LYS A 672 11.88 1.63 -25.17
C LYS A 672 10.37 1.66 -25.35
N PHE A 673 9.62 2.02 -24.30
CA PHE A 673 8.18 2.19 -24.41
C PHE A 673 7.81 3.29 -25.42
N LEU A 674 8.47 4.46 -25.35
CA LEU A 674 8.25 5.57 -26.27
C LEU A 674 8.57 5.20 -27.72
N LEU A 675 9.61 4.41 -27.93
CA LEU A 675 9.96 3.83 -29.24
C LEU A 675 8.81 2.97 -29.78
N ILE A 676 8.29 2.05 -28.97
CA ILE A 676 7.16 1.18 -29.34
C ILE A 676 5.88 2.00 -29.59
N ALA A 677 5.68 3.09 -28.84
CA ALA A 677 4.56 4.00 -29.00
C ALA A 677 4.72 5.02 -30.15
N GLY A 678 5.80 4.92 -30.94
CA GLY A 678 6.06 5.83 -32.08
C GLY A 678 6.46 7.27 -31.70
N LYS A 679 6.82 7.53 -30.44
CA LYS A 679 7.24 8.84 -29.92
C LYS A 679 8.77 8.98 -30.02
N TYR A 680 9.30 8.92 -31.24
CA TYR A 680 10.73 8.70 -31.49
C TYR A 680 11.67 9.79 -30.93
N ASP A 681 11.30 11.07 -31.02
CA ASP A 681 12.17 12.16 -30.52
C ASP A 681 12.42 12.04 -29.01
N LYS A 682 11.35 11.78 -28.24
CA LYS A 682 11.46 11.55 -26.80
C LYS A 682 12.15 10.22 -26.50
N ALA A 683 11.88 9.18 -27.30
CA ALA A 683 12.54 7.89 -27.11
C ALA A 683 14.07 8.01 -27.22
N GLU A 684 14.56 8.73 -28.23
CA GLU A 684 15.98 9.03 -28.42
C GLU A 684 16.57 9.75 -27.20
N GLU A 685 15.90 10.79 -26.69
CA GLU A 685 16.35 11.55 -25.52
C GLU A 685 16.59 10.64 -24.30
N TYR A 686 15.60 9.82 -23.92
CA TYR A 686 15.72 8.95 -22.75
C TYR A 686 16.69 7.78 -22.95
N LEU A 687 16.79 7.25 -24.17
CA LEU A 687 17.76 6.19 -24.49
C LEU A 687 19.20 6.72 -24.43
N VAL A 688 19.45 7.93 -24.95
CA VAL A 688 20.74 8.62 -24.84
C VAL A 688 21.09 8.87 -23.37
N GLN A 689 20.18 9.42 -22.57
CA GLN A 689 20.41 9.64 -21.14
C GLN A 689 20.74 8.34 -20.39
N SER A 690 20.06 7.23 -20.74
CA SER A 690 20.36 5.91 -20.16
C SER A 690 21.78 5.44 -20.51
N ILE A 691 22.23 5.66 -21.74
CA ILE A 691 23.55 5.24 -22.23
C ILE A 691 24.66 6.12 -21.65
N GLU A 692 24.46 7.44 -21.61
CA GLU A 692 25.39 8.39 -20.98
C GLU A 692 25.64 8.03 -19.51
N ALA A 693 24.59 7.62 -18.79
CA ALA A 693 24.70 7.19 -17.40
C ALA A 693 25.29 5.78 -17.24
N TYR A 694 25.11 4.87 -18.20
CA TYR A 694 25.71 3.52 -18.19
C TYR A 694 26.03 3.02 -19.60
N PRO A 695 27.25 3.32 -20.11
CA PRO A 695 27.65 2.99 -21.49
C PRO A 695 27.67 1.50 -21.81
N GLU A 696 27.73 0.61 -20.82
CA GLU A 696 27.73 -0.84 -21.05
C GLU A 696 26.31 -1.43 -21.24
N HIS A 697 25.25 -0.62 -21.19
CA HIS A 697 23.86 -1.07 -21.37
C HIS A 697 23.57 -1.47 -22.82
N LYS A 698 23.89 -2.71 -23.19
CA LYS A 698 23.77 -3.24 -24.56
C LYS A 698 22.36 -3.09 -25.16
N GLU A 699 21.32 -3.33 -24.39
CA GLU A 699 19.93 -3.25 -24.83
C GLU A 699 19.49 -1.80 -25.11
N ALA A 700 20.06 -0.83 -24.39
CA ALA A 700 19.80 0.59 -24.63
C ALA A 700 20.44 1.04 -25.96
N TRP A 701 21.68 0.61 -26.24
CA TRP A 701 22.31 0.84 -27.54
C TRP A 701 21.52 0.26 -28.70
N HIS A 702 21.04 -0.97 -28.57
CA HIS A 702 20.21 -1.62 -29.59
C HIS A 702 18.91 -0.82 -29.84
N SER A 703 18.23 -0.40 -28.77
CA SER A 703 16.98 0.37 -28.88
C SER A 703 17.22 1.77 -29.45
N LEU A 704 18.38 2.39 -29.18
CA LEU A 704 18.76 3.67 -29.79
C LEU A 704 18.96 3.50 -31.30
N MET A 705 19.62 2.43 -31.73
CA MET A 705 19.81 2.12 -33.15
C MET A 705 18.46 1.90 -33.86
N GLU A 706 17.55 1.13 -33.25
CA GLU A 706 16.18 0.97 -33.76
C GLU A 706 15.44 2.31 -33.87
N CYS A 707 15.57 3.18 -32.85
CA CYS A 707 14.95 4.50 -32.82
C CYS A 707 15.47 5.41 -33.93
N LEU A 708 16.79 5.48 -34.14
CA LEU A 708 17.39 6.28 -35.21
C LEU A 708 16.99 5.78 -36.60
N ASN A 709 16.92 4.45 -36.78
CA ASN A 709 16.45 3.86 -38.03
C ASN A 709 14.97 4.19 -38.30
N ALA A 710 14.10 4.11 -37.29
CA ALA A 710 12.69 4.48 -37.41
C ALA A 710 12.50 5.96 -37.80
N GLN A 711 13.39 6.84 -37.33
CA GLN A 711 13.43 8.26 -37.72
C GLN A 711 14.11 8.52 -39.07
N LYS A 712 14.61 7.49 -39.75
CA LYS A 712 15.42 7.61 -40.99
C LYS A 712 16.65 8.51 -40.82
N LYS A 713 17.22 8.57 -39.62
CA LYS A 713 18.47 9.30 -39.34
C LYS A 713 19.67 8.49 -39.87
N PRO A 714 20.72 9.15 -40.37
CA PRO A 714 21.87 8.46 -40.94
C PRO A 714 22.63 7.67 -39.87
N TYR A 715 23.15 6.50 -40.23
CA TYR A 715 23.95 5.65 -39.33
C TYR A 715 25.18 6.37 -38.77
N SER A 716 25.71 7.38 -39.47
CA SER A 716 26.80 8.23 -38.98
C SER A 716 26.47 8.88 -37.63
N ARG A 717 25.21 9.30 -37.40
CA ARG A 717 24.78 9.88 -36.13
C ARG A 717 24.95 8.91 -34.96
N PHE A 718 24.66 7.63 -35.18
CA PHE A 718 24.88 6.59 -34.17
C PHE A 718 26.37 6.40 -33.89
N LEU A 719 27.20 6.34 -34.95
CA LEU A 719 28.65 6.22 -34.81
C LEU A 719 29.28 7.42 -34.12
N ASP A 720 28.86 8.64 -34.45
CA ASP A 720 29.34 9.87 -33.84
C ASP A 720 29.05 9.89 -32.34
N PHE A 721 27.83 9.48 -31.94
CA PHE A 721 27.45 9.35 -30.53
C PHE A 721 28.21 8.21 -29.82
N TYR A 722 28.37 7.06 -30.48
CA TYR A 722 29.15 5.94 -29.93
C TYR A 722 30.61 6.33 -29.67
N GLU A 723 31.25 7.00 -30.63
CA GLU A 723 32.61 7.51 -30.48
C GLU A 723 32.71 8.63 -29.45
N SER A 724 31.66 9.46 -29.26
CA SER A 724 31.66 10.48 -28.20
C SER A 724 31.57 9.91 -26.79
N ILE A 725 30.89 8.78 -26.59
CA ILE A 725 30.80 8.11 -25.28
C ILE A 725 32.06 7.31 -24.96
N LYS A 726 32.78 6.84 -25.99
CA LYS A 726 34.02 6.07 -25.84
C LYS A 726 35.24 6.94 -25.51
N LYS A 727 35.21 8.21 -25.92
CA LYS A 727 36.21 9.24 -25.58
C LYS A 727 35.97 9.76 -24.17
#